data_AF-A0A8D8AEK7-F1
#
_entry.id   AF-A0A8D8AEK7-F1
#
_cell.length_a   1.000
_cell.length_b   1.000
_cell.length_c   1.000
_cell.angle_alpha   90.00
_cell.angle_beta   90.00
_cell.angle_gamma   90.00
#
_symmetry.space_group_name_H-M   'P 1'
#
loop_
_entity.id
_entity.type
_entity.pdbx_description
1 polymer ?
#
loop_
_entity_poly.entity_id
_entity_poly.type
_entity_poly.pdbx_seq_one_letter_code
_entity_poly.pdbx_strand_id
1 'polypeptide(L)'
;MADRQQRGNRGRGRARGFAGAGRGGQGQGQGHYEGRGQQPAEQAPVQQQHRQEPSTSRPQQPRGPAEAGAAGGRGAMRGNRFVPDVLRTRPVNSTVSKHGSKGKQILLQTNYFRVGRKDNESIFQYRVDFNPVVESSRLMSALVFNLKPVIGGYLFDGTQLFTRHRLRSDEVEYPTKDPISGQSYIIKLRKVGTIDGTTEMAFMIFNLINRRAMNGLKLTLIGRNYFDGQAKMSIQQYGIDLYPGYVTSIRQHEQDVLMCAELTHRVMRTDTCYMMFKTCLNQGANWRDNYKRMVLGTVVMATYGKNNTYTINDVEFNTTPESSFETSNGKITFLQYYKERYNIIIRDPRQPMLVSRAKPRDIRAGKPELIYLIPELVRATGITDEMRRNFNLMRTLADYTRLTPDKRIQRLETFNQRLQSCEESADVFRFWQTELDRRLVEVPGRVLAEEEILFNANETNKVLAGPQADWQMAFRNNPMYMSVPLRNWFVVVSAGDQNLVGSFMNCIHDVARGMRFEISKPQFEVIQNDSPAVYVDCLNRLVQQDPQMIFCVVSNDKADRYAAIKKKTCVERAIPTQVIKARTITPKGGNVRTLMSVATKVAIQMNCKLGGIPWVLRNPLTSVMVIGFDVCHDTRDKSKSYGAMVASMYGAGQKHPKFFSTVNHHSSGEELSNFMAQNVIKALHSYSNDFGGALPQRIIIYRDGVGEGQLKYVYEHEVGAIKEKLNMAYKDQAASKLTFFVVSKRIHTRLFHQKQNPIPGTIVDDIITLPERNDFFLVSQSVRQGTVSPTSYNILRDESGLNADQLQLYTFKQTHLYYNWSGSVGVPAVCQYAHKLAFLAGQYLHQAPHNMLEKKLYYL
;
A
#
# COMPACT_ATOMS: atom_id res chain seq x y z
N MET A 1 -55.17 -10.75 -36.76
CA MET A 1 -55.09 -9.43 -37.42
C MET A 1 -53.75 -8.83 -37.00
N ALA A 2 -52.66 -9.21 -37.66
CA ALA A 2 -52.20 -8.79 -38.99
C ALA A 2 -51.07 -7.77 -38.76
N ASP A 3 -49.86 -7.88 -39.33
CA ASP A 3 -49.29 -8.87 -40.22
C ASP A 3 -47.77 -8.55 -40.36
N ARG A 4 -46.94 -9.59 -40.52
CA ARG A 4 -45.81 -9.75 -41.50
C ARG A 4 -44.67 -8.69 -41.59
N GLN A 5 -43.44 -8.99 -42.01
CA GLN A 5 -42.71 -10.20 -42.39
C GLN A 5 -41.20 -9.88 -42.52
N GLN A 6 -40.38 -10.87 -42.16
CA GLN A 6 -39.17 -11.41 -42.79
C GLN A 6 -38.42 -10.65 -43.93
N ARG A 7 -37.09 -10.67 -43.81
CA ARG A 7 -36.06 -11.32 -44.68
C ARG A 7 -34.70 -10.70 -44.27
N GLY A 8 -33.60 -11.38 -43.95
CA GLY A 8 -33.09 -12.67 -44.40
C GLY A 8 -32.11 -12.47 -45.55
N ASN A 9 -30.80 -12.35 -45.27
CA ASN A 9 -29.79 -12.96 -46.17
C ASN A 9 -28.43 -13.22 -45.51
N ARG A 10 -27.89 -14.40 -45.85
CA ARG A 10 -26.59 -14.97 -45.51
C ARG A 10 -25.51 -14.46 -46.45
N GLY A 11 -24.23 -14.52 -46.06
CA GLY A 11 -23.14 -14.62 -47.05
C GLY A 11 -21.72 -14.19 -46.65
N ARG A 12 -20.96 -15.15 -46.10
CA ARG A 12 -19.53 -15.50 -46.33
C ARG A 12 -18.50 -14.47 -46.89
N GLY A 13 -17.27 -14.58 -46.35
CA GLY A 13 -16.00 -14.54 -47.11
C GLY A 13 -15.03 -13.42 -46.70
N ARG A 14 -14.06 -13.64 -45.80
CA ARG A 14 -12.65 -14.04 -46.03
C ARG A 14 -11.81 -13.14 -46.98
N ALA A 15 -10.78 -12.54 -46.36
CA ALA A 15 -9.34 -12.63 -46.70
C ALA A 15 -8.66 -11.51 -47.53
N ARG A 16 -7.48 -11.11 -46.96
CA ARG A 16 -6.24 -10.53 -47.56
C ARG A 16 -6.40 -9.14 -48.21
N GLY A 17 -5.50 -8.19 -48.06
CA GLY A 17 -4.09 -8.15 -47.64
C GLY A 17 -3.37 -7.21 -48.62
N PHE A 18 -2.52 -6.29 -48.15
CA PHE A 18 -1.55 -5.60 -49.01
C PHE A 18 -0.26 -5.32 -48.24
N ALA A 19 0.82 -5.97 -48.70
CA ALA A 19 2.21 -5.52 -48.67
C ALA A 19 2.35 -4.26 -49.57
N GLY A 20 3.38 -3.43 -49.58
CA GLY A 20 4.81 -3.57 -49.31
C GLY A 20 5.57 -2.73 -50.37
N ALA A 21 6.89 -2.52 -50.16
CA ALA A 21 7.88 -1.80 -50.98
C ALA A 21 7.93 -0.26 -50.80
N GLY A 22 9.09 0.40 -50.77
CA GLY A 22 10.45 -0.07 -51.06
C GLY A 22 11.55 0.96 -50.76
N ARG A 23 12.78 0.45 -50.89
CA ARG A 23 14.14 0.96 -50.59
C ARG A 23 14.56 2.32 -51.17
N GLY A 24 15.61 2.89 -50.56
CA GLY A 24 16.78 3.40 -51.29
C GLY A 24 17.41 4.69 -50.74
N GLY A 25 18.73 4.71 -50.52
CA GLY A 25 19.53 5.94 -50.51
C GLY A 25 20.65 6.04 -49.47
N GLN A 26 21.87 5.69 -49.86
CA GLN A 26 23.13 6.01 -49.17
C GLN A 26 23.48 7.51 -49.32
N GLY A 27 24.30 8.05 -48.40
CA GLY A 27 24.96 9.34 -48.57
C GLY A 27 26.02 9.57 -47.49
N GLN A 28 27.28 9.37 -47.85
CA GLN A 28 28.47 9.78 -47.10
C GLN A 28 28.65 11.31 -47.16
N GLY A 29 29.34 11.87 -46.17
CA GLY A 29 29.81 13.24 -46.19
C GLY A 29 30.74 13.55 -45.01
N GLN A 30 32.03 13.30 -45.19
CA GLN A 30 33.12 13.89 -44.40
C GLN A 30 33.24 15.39 -44.71
N GLY A 31 33.71 16.18 -43.75
CA GLY A 31 34.07 17.59 -43.94
C GLY A 31 34.78 18.17 -42.72
N HIS A 32 36.10 18.20 -42.80
CA HIS A 32 37.05 18.80 -41.87
C HIS A 32 37.05 20.34 -41.87
N TYR A 33 37.74 20.90 -40.85
CA TYR A 33 38.73 22.00 -40.87
C TYR A 33 38.44 23.27 -40.04
N GLU A 34 39.36 23.48 -39.08
CA GLU A 34 40.00 24.75 -38.60
C GLU A 34 39.15 25.89 -38.01
N GLY A 35 39.57 26.65 -36.99
CA GLY A 35 40.85 26.76 -36.28
C GLY A 35 41.05 28.19 -35.74
N ARG A 36 41.70 28.32 -34.57
CA ARG A 36 42.33 29.52 -33.93
C ARG A 36 41.39 30.61 -33.34
N GLY A 37 41.68 31.22 -32.18
CA GLY A 37 42.82 31.09 -31.28
C GLY A 37 42.79 32.06 -30.06
N GLN A 38 43.66 31.74 -29.09
CA GLN A 38 44.41 32.61 -28.14
C GLN A 38 43.69 33.39 -27.01
N GLN A 39 43.75 32.84 -25.77
CA GLN A 39 44.52 33.25 -24.55
C GLN A 39 44.87 34.74 -24.29
N PRO A 40 45.26 35.21 -23.06
CA PRO A 40 45.81 34.46 -21.89
C PRO A 40 45.44 34.93 -20.43
N ALA A 41 46.03 34.17 -19.45
CA ALA A 41 46.58 34.57 -18.12
C ALA A 41 45.63 34.77 -16.91
N GLU A 42 45.91 34.44 -15.62
CA GLU A 42 47.09 34.07 -14.79
C GLU A 42 46.58 33.43 -13.44
N GLN A 43 47.08 32.26 -12.98
CA GLN A 43 47.96 31.99 -11.80
C GLN A 43 47.62 32.74 -10.47
N ALA A 44 47.04 32.10 -9.44
CA ALA A 44 47.64 31.30 -8.32
C ALA A 44 47.58 32.09 -6.97
N PRO A 45 47.82 31.54 -5.75
CA PRO A 45 48.06 30.15 -5.31
C PRO A 45 47.27 29.71 -4.03
N VAL A 46 47.57 28.47 -3.63
CA VAL A 46 47.16 27.67 -2.46
C VAL A 46 48.02 27.97 -1.22
N GLN A 47 47.48 27.82 0.01
CA GLN A 47 48.29 27.53 1.21
C GLN A 47 47.58 26.55 2.19
N GLN A 48 48.38 25.61 2.69
CA GLN A 48 48.10 24.58 3.71
C GLN A 48 48.29 25.14 5.14
N GLN A 49 47.69 24.53 6.18
CA GLN A 49 48.43 24.10 7.39
C GLN A 49 47.62 23.29 8.43
N HIS A 50 48.28 22.21 8.87
CA HIS A 50 48.39 21.53 10.17
C HIS A 50 47.24 21.16 11.15
N ARG A 51 47.34 19.89 11.60
CA ARG A 51 46.81 19.24 12.83
C ARG A 51 47.31 19.90 14.13
N GLN A 52 46.48 19.87 15.18
CA GLN A 52 46.91 19.66 16.57
C GLN A 52 45.76 19.15 17.46
N GLU A 53 46.11 18.27 18.41
CA GLU A 53 45.29 17.68 19.47
C GLU A 53 44.97 18.69 20.60
N PRO A 54 44.12 18.30 21.57
CA PRO A 54 44.49 18.58 22.96
C PRO A 54 44.28 17.40 23.92
N SER A 55 45.17 17.32 24.91
CA SER A 55 45.11 16.44 26.09
C SER A 55 45.33 17.24 27.39
N THR A 56 45.13 16.56 28.54
CA THR A 56 45.29 16.95 29.98
C THR A 56 43.97 17.31 30.71
N SER A 57 43.62 16.84 31.92
CA SER A 57 44.28 15.99 32.94
C SER A 57 43.28 15.49 34.06
N ARG A 58 43.54 14.25 34.52
CA ARG A 58 43.32 13.45 35.78
C ARG A 58 42.65 14.03 37.07
N PRO A 59 42.18 13.21 38.07
CA PRO A 59 42.82 11.97 38.61
C PRO A 59 41.95 10.74 39.00
N GLN A 60 42.67 9.64 39.28
CA GLN A 60 42.26 8.26 39.63
C GLN A 60 41.82 8.09 41.10
N GLN A 61 40.97 7.08 41.40
CA GLN A 61 41.24 5.95 42.36
C GLN A 61 40.04 4.94 42.48
N PRO A 62 40.22 3.72 43.06
CA PRO A 62 39.80 2.45 42.45
C PRO A 62 38.65 1.71 43.19
N ARG A 63 37.97 0.76 42.51
CA ARG A 63 37.28 -0.37 43.16
C ARG A 63 37.40 -1.66 42.34
N GLY A 64 37.64 -2.74 43.08
CA GLY A 64 38.13 -4.05 42.64
C GLY A 64 37.11 -5.00 41.97
N PRO A 65 37.48 -6.30 41.87
CA PRO A 65 36.90 -7.24 40.92
C PRO A 65 35.60 -7.87 41.43
N ALA A 66 34.55 -7.84 40.62
CA ALA A 66 33.32 -8.58 40.85
C ALA A 66 33.15 -9.67 39.78
N GLU A 67 33.46 -10.88 40.22
CA GLU A 67 32.93 -12.20 39.85
C GLU A 67 32.38 -12.44 38.43
N ALA A 68 33.01 -13.42 37.79
CA ALA A 68 32.53 -14.14 36.62
C ALA A 68 31.16 -14.79 36.88
N GLY A 69 30.10 -14.14 36.43
CA GLY A 69 28.76 -14.72 36.31
C GLY A 69 28.64 -15.54 35.02
N ALA A 70 28.40 -16.83 35.19
CA ALA A 70 28.37 -17.88 34.20
C ALA A 70 27.59 -17.58 32.89
N ALA A 71 28.14 -18.12 31.80
CA ALA A 71 27.56 -18.16 30.47
C ALA A 71 26.12 -18.71 30.48
N GLY A 72 25.14 -17.81 30.34
CA GLY A 72 23.75 -18.14 30.07
C GLY A 72 23.59 -18.64 28.63
N GLY A 73 23.42 -19.95 28.47
CA GLY A 73 23.20 -20.62 27.21
C GLY A 73 21.99 -20.11 26.40
N ARG A 74 22.10 -20.29 25.08
CA ARG A 74 21.26 -19.82 23.96
C ARG A 74 19.74 -20.20 24.00
N GLY A 75 19.21 -20.68 25.13
CA GLY A 75 17.82 -21.13 25.28
C GLY A 75 16.84 -20.11 25.89
N ALA A 76 17.32 -19.04 26.54
CA ALA A 76 16.45 -18.16 27.33
C ALA A 76 15.62 -17.14 26.49
N MET A 77 16.04 -16.80 25.27
CA MET A 77 15.42 -15.72 24.48
C MET A 77 14.25 -16.13 23.57
N ARG A 78 13.85 -17.42 23.53
CA ARG A 78 12.66 -17.87 22.78
C ARG A 78 11.41 -18.06 23.63
N GLY A 79 11.49 -17.85 24.95
CA GLY A 79 10.45 -18.20 25.92
C GLY A 79 9.17 -17.34 25.87
N ASN A 80 9.26 -16.08 25.43
CA ASN A 80 8.09 -15.20 25.32
C ASN A 80 7.88 -14.81 23.87
N ARG A 81 6.95 -15.48 23.18
CA ARG A 81 6.22 -14.78 22.10
C ARG A 81 5.46 -13.65 22.77
N PHE A 82 5.99 -12.44 22.66
CA PHE A 82 5.36 -11.21 23.10
C PHE A 82 3.92 -11.19 22.57
N VAL A 83 2.94 -11.39 23.46
CA VAL A 83 1.54 -11.09 23.15
C VAL A 83 1.49 -9.57 23.07
N PRO A 84 1.23 -8.98 21.90
CA PRO A 84 1.12 -7.53 21.82
C PRO A 84 0.01 -7.08 22.77
N ASP A 85 0.29 -6.11 23.63
CA ASP A 85 -0.75 -5.46 24.42
C ASP A 85 -1.78 -4.85 23.47
N VAL A 86 -2.98 -5.41 23.47
CA VAL A 86 -4.03 -5.03 22.51
C VAL A 86 -4.70 -3.76 23.02
N LEU A 87 -4.54 -2.67 22.28
CA LEU A 87 -5.21 -1.42 22.58
C LEU A 87 -6.73 -1.62 22.55
N ARG A 88 -7.37 -1.57 23.72
CA ARG A 88 -8.83 -1.56 23.84
C ARG A 88 -9.33 -0.13 23.70
N THR A 89 -10.01 0.17 22.60
CA THR A 89 -10.64 1.50 22.40
C THR A 89 -12.09 1.53 22.88
N ARG A 90 -12.69 0.35 23.10
CA ARG A 90 -14.00 0.18 23.73
C ARG A 90 -13.83 -0.19 25.22
N PRO A 91 -14.33 0.62 26.17
CA PRO A 91 -14.34 0.26 27.58
C PRO A 91 -15.18 -1.00 27.84
N VAL A 92 -14.72 -1.88 28.74
CA VAL A 92 -15.35 -3.17 29.06
C VAL A 92 -16.80 -3.02 29.58
N ASN A 93 -17.14 -1.85 30.15
CA ASN A 93 -18.46 -1.53 30.70
C ASN A 93 -19.16 -0.37 29.95
N SER A 94 -18.80 -0.10 28.71
CA SER A 94 -19.41 0.99 27.93
C SER A 94 -20.88 0.67 27.59
N THR A 95 -21.80 1.51 28.05
CA THR A 95 -23.22 1.50 27.64
C THR A 95 -23.43 2.07 26.24
N VAL A 96 -22.43 2.78 25.69
CA VAL A 96 -22.49 3.35 24.35
C VAL A 96 -22.28 2.24 23.33
N SER A 97 -23.34 1.96 22.57
CA SER A 97 -23.30 1.02 21.44
C SER A 97 -22.55 1.63 20.26
N LYS A 98 -21.72 0.81 19.59
CA LYS A 98 -21.11 1.17 18.31
C LYS A 98 -22.03 0.92 17.10
N HIS A 99 -23.19 0.32 17.33
CA HIS A 99 -24.16 0.00 16.29
C HIS A 99 -24.99 1.24 15.96
N GLY A 100 -24.99 1.63 14.70
CA GLY A 100 -25.94 2.58 14.15
C GLY A 100 -27.29 1.92 13.87
N SER A 101 -28.32 2.75 13.76
CA SER A 101 -29.71 2.37 13.53
C SER A 101 -30.28 2.92 12.22
N LYS A 102 -29.64 3.94 11.62
CA LYS A 102 -30.14 4.64 10.43
C LYS A 102 -29.80 3.93 9.12
N GLY A 103 -30.64 4.11 8.12
CA GLY A 103 -30.46 3.54 6.78
C GLY A 103 -31.26 2.26 6.57
N LYS A 104 -31.26 1.79 5.32
CA LYS A 104 -32.01 0.59 4.92
C LYS A 104 -31.25 -0.67 5.30
N GLN A 105 -31.87 -1.54 6.09
CA GLN A 105 -31.31 -2.84 6.47
C GLN A 105 -31.14 -3.74 5.23
N ILE A 106 -29.99 -4.39 5.14
CA ILE A 106 -29.66 -5.37 4.11
C ILE A 106 -28.89 -6.54 4.73
N LEU A 107 -29.00 -7.72 4.12
CA LEU A 107 -28.14 -8.85 4.47
C LEU A 107 -26.94 -8.88 3.51
N LEU A 108 -25.75 -9.05 4.08
CA LEU A 108 -24.49 -9.10 3.35
C LEU A 108 -23.81 -10.43 3.60
N GLN A 109 -23.16 -10.96 2.58
CA GLN A 109 -22.20 -12.06 2.70
C GLN A 109 -20.80 -11.48 2.83
N THR A 110 -19.93 -12.18 3.56
CA THR A 110 -18.55 -11.74 3.78
C THR A 110 -17.56 -12.76 3.23
N ASN A 111 -16.26 -12.51 3.34
CA ASN A 111 -15.21 -13.52 3.08
C ASN A 111 -14.70 -14.20 4.36
N TYR A 112 -15.57 -14.32 5.35
CA TYR A 112 -15.28 -15.00 6.61
C TYR A 112 -15.98 -16.36 6.65
N PHE A 113 -15.35 -17.31 7.33
CA PHE A 113 -15.92 -18.58 7.72
C PHE A 113 -15.93 -18.66 9.23
N ARG A 114 -17.03 -19.14 9.83
CA ARG A 114 -17.09 -19.36 11.28
C ARG A 114 -16.19 -20.53 11.64
N VAL A 115 -15.44 -20.39 12.73
CA VAL A 115 -14.62 -21.46 13.30
C VAL A 115 -15.37 -22.01 14.51
N GLY A 116 -16.00 -23.17 14.33
CA GLY A 116 -16.63 -23.93 15.41
C GLY A 116 -15.57 -24.52 16.34
N ARG A 117 -15.81 -24.42 17.64
CA ARG A 117 -14.99 -24.99 18.72
C ARG A 117 -15.89 -25.42 19.87
N LYS A 118 -15.37 -26.28 20.75
CA LYS A 118 -16.03 -26.57 22.03
C LYS A 118 -15.68 -25.50 23.06
N ASP A 119 -16.69 -25.03 23.79
CA ASP A 119 -16.49 -24.10 24.91
C ASP A 119 -15.69 -24.80 26.03
N ASN A 120 -14.81 -24.06 26.71
CA ASN A 120 -13.86 -24.52 27.75
C ASN A 120 -12.68 -25.39 27.28
N GLU A 121 -12.35 -25.38 25.98
CA GLU A 121 -11.22 -26.16 25.49
C GLU A 121 -9.86 -25.54 25.91
N SER A 122 -9.09 -26.30 26.67
CA SER A 122 -7.75 -25.93 27.11
C SER A 122 -6.68 -26.48 26.18
N ILE A 123 -5.72 -25.63 25.80
CA ILE A 123 -4.53 -26.03 25.04
C ILE A 123 -3.36 -26.13 26.01
N PHE A 124 -2.71 -27.28 26.05
CA PHE A 124 -1.58 -27.51 26.96
C PHE A 124 -0.27 -27.15 26.29
N GLN A 125 0.53 -26.34 26.99
CA GLN A 125 1.84 -25.89 26.53
C GLN A 125 2.95 -26.63 27.28
N TYR A 126 3.90 -27.18 26.55
CA TYR A 126 5.06 -27.88 27.06
C TYR A 126 6.35 -27.30 26.48
N ARG A 127 7.39 -27.22 27.29
CA ARG A 127 8.77 -27.01 26.86
C ARG A 127 9.37 -28.35 26.45
N VAL A 128 10.07 -28.35 25.33
CA VAL A 128 10.77 -29.51 24.79
C VAL A 128 12.27 -29.31 24.98
N ASP A 129 12.91 -30.23 25.69
CA ASP A 129 14.36 -30.30 25.84
C ASP A 129 14.85 -31.65 25.29
N PHE A 130 16.06 -31.69 24.72
CA PHE A 130 16.63 -32.90 24.09
C PHE A 130 17.93 -33.29 24.80
N ASN A 131 18.14 -34.59 25.03
CA ASN A 131 19.39 -35.15 25.52
C ASN A 131 19.86 -36.31 24.63
N PRO A 132 21.01 -36.23 23.95
CA PRO A 132 21.92 -35.09 23.89
C PRO A 132 21.29 -33.87 23.20
N VAL A 133 21.87 -32.69 23.41
CA VAL A 133 21.34 -31.42 22.88
C VAL A 133 21.35 -31.45 21.35
N VAL A 134 20.22 -31.07 20.75
CA VAL A 134 20.05 -31.01 19.29
C VAL A 134 20.03 -29.57 18.83
N GLU A 135 21.06 -29.16 18.09
CA GLU A 135 21.11 -27.81 17.50
C GLU A 135 20.31 -27.71 16.20
N SER A 136 20.19 -28.81 15.45
CA SER A 136 19.48 -28.86 14.17
C SER A 136 17.97 -28.83 14.36
N SER A 137 17.31 -27.73 13.99
CA SER A 137 15.85 -27.61 14.00
C SER A 137 15.14 -28.66 13.14
N ARG A 138 15.80 -29.14 12.07
CA ARG A 138 15.26 -30.21 11.22
C ARG A 138 15.28 -31.55 11.96
N LEU A 139 16.37 -31.86 12.65
CA LEU A 139 16.49 -33.06 13.47
C LEU A 139 15.52 -32.99 14.67
N MET A 140 15.44 -31.85 15.38
CA MET A 140 14.45 -31.65 16.44
C MET A 140 13.02 -31.97 15.95
N SER A 141 12.65 -31.44 14.78
CA SER A 141 11.32 -31.69 14.21
C SER A 141 11.08 -33.16 13.86
N ALA A 142 12.11 -33.85 13.35
CA ALA A 142 12.04 -35.28 13.02
C ALA A 142 11.93 -36.15 14.27
N LEU A 143 12.72 -35.86 15.31
CA LEU A 143 12.68 -36.60 16.58
C LEU A 143 11.32 -36.41 17.28
N VAL A 144 10.78 -35.19 17.29
CA VAL A 144 9.43 -34.91 17.84
C VAL A 144 8.33 -35.58 17.02
N PHE A 145 8.51 -35.72 15.70
CA PHE A 145 7.57 -36.44 14.85
C PHE A 145 7.40 -37.90 15.24
N ASN A 146 8.47 -38.56 15.72
CA ASN A 146 8.39 -39.94 16.22
C ASN A 146 7.49 -40.08 17.47
N LEU A 147 7.23 -38.99 18.21
CA LEU A 147 6.29 -39.02 19.34
C LEU A 147 4.82 -38.96 18.91
N LYS A 148 4.51 -38.63 17.66
CA LYS A 148 3.12 -38.45 17.19
C LYS A 148 2.18 -39.61 17.57
N PRO A 149 2.59 -40.90 17.51
CA PRO A 149 1.72 -42.01 17.93
C PRO A 149 1.38 -41.99 19.43
N VAL A 150 2.23 -41.38 20.26
CA VAL A 150 2.11 -41.39 21.72
C VAL A 150 1.42 -40.14 22.25
N ILE A 151 1.80 -38.96 21.75
CA ILE A 151 1.26 -37.67 22.23
C ILE A 151 0.12 -37.12 21.35
N GLY A 152 -0.19 -37.81 20.26
CA GLY A 152 -1.18 -37.38 19.27
C GLY A 152 -0.66 -36.26 18.36
N GLY A 153 -1.60 -35.50 17.79
CA GLY A 153 -1.30 -34.28 17.05
C GLY A 153 -0.67 -33.21 17.95
N TYR A 154 0.14 -32.35 17.36
CA TYR A 154 0.81 -31.29 18.09
C TYR A 154 1.21 -30.13 17.15
N LEU A 155 1.53 -29.00 17.76
CA LEU A 155 2.25 -27.90 17.12
C LEU A 155 3.59 -27.71 17.83
N PHE A 156 4.68 -27.66 17.08
CA PHE A 156 6.03 -27.53 17.64
C PHE A 156 6.81 -26.46 16.89
N ASP A 157 7.47 -25.56 17.62
CA ASP A 157 8.24 -24.46 17.03
C ASP A 157 9.76 -24.55 17.26
N GLY A 158 10.24 -25.70 17.76
CA GLY A 158 11.64 -25.92 18.10
C GLY A 158 11.93 -25.79 19.59
N THR A 159 11.02 -25.24 20.39
CA THR A 159 11.21 -25.11 21.85
C THR A 159 9.91 -25.37 22.61
N GLN A 160 8.80 -24.85 22.10
CA GLN A 160 7.48 -25.03 22.69
C GLN A 160 6.67 -26.03 21.86
N LEU A 161 5.96 -26.90 22.57
CA LEU A 161 5.00 -27.86 22.03
C LEU A 161 3.62 -27.56 22.58
N PHE A 162 2.64 -27.45 21.68
CA PHE A 162 1.23 -27.30 22.04
C PHE A 162 0.48 -28.56 21.62
N THR A 163 -0.33 -29.09 22.53
CA THR A 163 -1.21 -30.23 22.26
C THR A 163 -2.53 -30.04 22.99
N ARG A 164 -3.58 -30.68 22.47
CA ARG A 164 -4.91 -30.70 23.06
C ARG A 164 -5.00 -31.66 24.25
N HIS A 165 -4.22 -32.74 24.24
CA HIS A 165 -4.28 -33.74 25.29
C HIS A 165 -3.27 -33.44 26.40
N ARG A 166 -3.73 -33.41 27.65
CA ARG A 166 -2.82 -33.34 28.79
C ARG A 166 -1.99 -34.63 28.81
N LEU A 167 -0.67 -34.50 28.92
CA LEU A 167 0.21 -35.64 29.09
C LEU A 167 0.03 -36.24 30.48
N ARG A 168 0.41 -37.52 30.64
CA ARG A 168 0.26 -38.30 31.88
C ARG A 168 0.87 -37.65 33.13
N SER A 169 1.88 -36.82 32.96
CA SER A 169 2.57 -36.08 34.02
C SER A 169 2.95 -34.70 33.50
N ASP A 170 3.18 -33.77 34.42
CA ASP A 170 3.69 -32.44 34.09
C ASP A 170 5.14 -32.51 33.58
N GLU A 171 5.84 -33.62 33.81
CA GLU A 171 7.14 -33.92 33.21
C GLU A 171 7.17 -35.35 32.68
N VAL A 172 7.46 -35.51 31.39
CA VAL A 172 7.53 -36.82 30.73
C VAL A 172 8.76 -36.90 29.84
N GLU A 173 9.47 -38.02 29.93
CA GLU A 173 10.61 -38.34 29.07
C GLU A 173 10.25 -39.46 28.10
N TYR A 174 10.67 -39.29 26.84
CA TYR A 174 10.45 -40.25 25.77
C TYR A 174 11.76 -40.58 25.07
N PRO A 175 12.17 -41.86 25.07
CA PRO A 175 13.28 -42.30 24.24
C PRO A 175 12.85 -42.28 22.76
N THR A 176 13.74 -41.80 21.89
CA THR A 176 13.56 -41.77 20.45
C THR A 176 14.91 -41.99 19.78
N LYS A 177 14.92 -42.27 18.47
CA LYS A 177 16.14 -42.43 17.69
C LYS A 177 16.08 -41.55 16.45
N ASP A 178 17.23 -41.02 16.04
CA ASP A 178 17.35 -40.37 14.74
C ASP A 178 17.11 -41.42 13.64
N PRO A 179 16.12 -41.21 12.76
CA PRO A 179 15.81 -42.15 11.69
C PRO A 179 16.98 -42.37 10.71
N ILE A 180 17.93 -41.43 10.64
CA ILE A 180 19.05 -41.47 9.69
C ILE A 180 20.30 -42.06 10.34
N SER A 181 20.77 -41.45 11.44
CA SER A 181 22.01 -41.91 12.10
C SER A 181 21.82 -43.09 13.06
N GLY A 182 20.59 -43.38 13.47
CA GLY A 182 20.30 -44.38 14.50
C GLY A 182 20.66 -43.96 15.93
N GLN A 183 21.24 -42.77 16.12
CA GLN A 183 21.62 -42.25 17.43
C GLN A 183 20.39 -42.09 18.34
N SER A 184 20.53 -42.50 19.60
CA SER A 184 19.45 -42.42 20.59
C SER A 184 19.39 -41.05 21.26
N TYR A 185 18.18 -40.56 21.47
CA TYR A 185 17.87 -39.29 22.12
C TYR A 185 16.75 -39.50 23.15
N ILE A 186 16.77 -38.70 24.20
CA ILE A 186 15.67 -38.55 25.15
C ILE A 186 15.04 -37.19 24.94
N ILE A 187 13.74 -37.17 24.66
CA ILE A 187 12.94 -35.94 24.59
C ILE A 187 12.23 -35.76 25.92
N LYS A 188 12.51 -34.65 26.58
CA LYS A 188 11.90 -34.25 27.84
C LYS A 188 10.85 -33.18 27.58
N LEU A 189 9.59 -33.49 27.91
CA LEU A 189 8.44 -32.59 27.81
C LEU A 189 8.05 -32.12 29.20
N ARG A 190 8.18 -30.81 29.47
CA ARG A 190 7.80 -30.18 30.73
C ARG A 190 6.64 -29.23 30.54
N LYS A 191 5.55 -29.41 31.27
CA LYS A 191 4.36 -28.55 31.20
C LYS A 191 4.74 -27.16 31.69
N VAL A 192 4.48 -26.16 30.84
CA VAL A 192 4.74 -24.74 31.14
C VAL A 192 3.45 -24.02 31.52
N GLY A 193 2.33 -24.42 30.93
CA GLY A 193 1.07 -23.74 31.17
C GLY A 193 -0.13 -24.39 30.50
N THR A 194 -1.29 -23.81 30.77
CA THR A 194 -2.57 -24.16 30.15
C THR A 194 -3.15 -22.88 29.57
N ILE A 195 -3.49 -22.90 28.28
CA ILE A 195 -4.02 -21.76 27.55
C ILE A 195 -5.51 -22.00 27.39
N ASP A 196 -6.32 -21.12 27.97
CA ASP A 196 -7.76 -21.09 27.73
C ASP A 196 -8.01 -20.69 26.27
N GLY A 197 -8.83 -21.49 25.59
CA GLY A 197 -9.23 -21.27 24.20
C GLY A 197 -9.78 -19.86 23.93
N THR A 198 -10.33 -19.17 24.91
CA THR A 198 -10.90 -17.81 24.77
C THR A 198 -9.86 -16.69 24.73
N THR A 199 -8.60 -16.99 25.03
CA THR A 199 -7.53 -15.98 25.14
C THR A 199 -6.91 -15.61 23.78
N GLU A 200 -6.29 -14.43 23.70
CA GLU A 200 -5.52 -13.99 22.52
C GLU A 200 -4.42 -14.98 22.12
N MET A 201 -3.78 -15.63 23.11
CA MET A 201 -2.79 -16.66 22.86
C MET A 201 -3.39 -17.87 22.13
N ALA A 202 -4.63 -18.25 22.42
CA ALA A 202 -5.30 -19.33 21.71
C ALA A 202 -5.56 -18.97 20.24
N PHE A 203 -5.94 -17.74 19.91
CA PHE A 203 -6.13 -17.32 18.51
C PHE A 203 -4.81 -17.32 17.72
N MET A 204 -3.68 -16.99 18.36
CA MET A 204 -2.37 -17.20 17.75
C MET A 204 -2.12 -18.68 17.43
N ILE A 205 -2.53 -19.59 18.32
CA ILE A 205 -2.43 -21.04 18.11
C ILE A 205 -3.37 -21.50 17.00
N PHE A 206 -4.62 -21.04 16.95
CA PHE A 206 -5.55 -21.35 15.86
C PHE A 206 -5.01 -20.94 14.49
N ASN A 207 -4.34 -19.79 14.39
CA ASN A 207 -3.64 -19.41 13.17
C ASN A 207 -2.53 -20.41 12.79
N LEU A 208 -1.81 -20.99 13.76
CA LEU A 208 -0.81 -22.03 13.51
C LEU A 208 -1.45 -23.36 13.12
N ILE A 209 -2.57 -23.74 13.73
CA ILE A 209 -3.36 -24.92 13.35
C ILE A 209 -3.79 -24.79 11.88
N ASN A 210 -4.41 -23.67 11.52
CA ASN A 210 -4.83 -23.42 10.15
C ASN A 210 -3.63 -23.43 9.19
N ARG A 211 -2.51 -22.81 9.58
CA ARG A 211 -1.26 -22.87 8.80
C ARG A 211 -0.75 -24.30 8.61
N ARG A 212 -0.90 -25.16 9.62
CA ARG A 212 -0.54 -26.58 9.55
C ARG A 212 -1.48 -27.33 8.60
N ALA A 213 -2.79 -27.11 8.70
CA ALA A 213 -3.80 -27.69 7.83
C ALA A 213 -3.57 -27.30 6.36
N MET A 214 -3.24 -26.03 6.09
CA MET A 214 -2.91 -25.52 4.76
C MET A 214 -1.72 -26.23 4.08
N ASN A 215 -0.86 -26.93 4.82
CA ASN A 215 0.22 -27.71 4.21
C ASN A 215 -0.30 -28.92 3.44
N GLY A 216 -1.44 -29.52 3.85
CA GLY A 216 -2.08 -30.62 3.13
C GLY A 216 -2.48 -30.24 1.70
N LEU A 217 -2.73 -28.95 1.47
CA LEU A 217 -3.02 -28.41 0.14
C LEU A 217 -1.79 -28.33 -0.79
N LYS A 218 -0.58 -28.64 -0.30
CA LYS A 218 0.68 -28.60 -1.05
C LYS A 218 0.97 -27.23 -1.68
N LEU A 219 0.55 -26.16 -0.98
CA LEU A 219 0.78 -24.78 -1.40
C LEU A 219 2.23 -24.36 -1.16
N THR A 220 2.74 -23.51 -2.03
CA THR A 220 4.06 -22.89 -1.89
C THR A 220 3.97 -21.62 -1.05
N LEU A 221 4.73 -21.56 0.05
CA LEU A 221 4.87 -20.33 0.84
C LEU A 221 5.81 -19.36 0.11
N ILE A 222 5.29 -18.23 -0.37
CA ILE A 222 6.10 -17.15 -0.96
C ILE A 222 5.96 -15.91 -0.09
N GLY A 223 7.05 -15.53 0.57
CA GLY A 223 7.04 -14.48 1.59
C GLY A 223 6.22 -14.90 2.81
N ARG A 224 5.04 -14.33 2.99
CA ARG A 224 4.14 -14.63 4.12
C ARG A 224 2.87 -15.39 3.71
N ASN A 225 2.63 -15.55 2.41
CA ASN A 225 1.35 -16.02 1.86
C ASN A 225 1.54 -17.34 1.12
N TYR A 226 0.46 -18.11 1.04
CA TYR A 226 0.45 -19.43 0.39
C TYR A 226 -0.08 -19.30 -1.03
N PHE A 227 0.64 -19.89 -1.99
CA PHE A 227 0.32 -19.83 -3.41
C PHE A 227 0.27 -21.22 -4.02
N ASP A 228 -0.67 -21.43 -4.92
CA ASP A 228 -0.84 -22.67 -5.63
C ASP A 228 -0.06 -22.62 -6.95
N GLY A 229 1.04 -23.37 -7.01
CA GLY A 229 1.83 -23.50 -8.23
C GLY A 229 1.23 -24.43 -9.28
N GLN A 230 0.33 -25.33 -8.87
CA GLN A 230 -0.36 -26.25 -9.78
C GLN A 230 -1.50 -25.53 -10.49
N ALA A 231 -2.20 -24.63 -9.79
CA ALA A 231 -3.28 -23.81 -10.35
C ALA A 231 -2.80 -22.50 -11.00
N LYS A 232 -1.51 -22.40 -11.38
CA LYS A 232 -0.97 -21.18 -12.00
C LYS A 232 -1.62 -20.92 -13.36
N MET A 233 -1.82 -19.65 -13.68
CA MET A 233 -2.32 -19.21 -14.98
C MET A 233 -1.16 -18.61 -15.79
N SER A 234 -0.84 -19.19 -16.94
CA SER A 234 0.27 -18.74 -17.80
C SER A 234 -0.22 -17.77 -18.87
N ILE A 235 0.37 -16.57 -18.91
CA ILE A 235 0.19 -15.54 -19.94
C ILE A 235 1.44 -15.56 -20.82
N GLN A 236 1.52 -16.57 -21.69
CA GLN A 236 2.73 -16.88 -22.47
C GLN A 236 3.22 -15.71 -23.32
N GLN A 237 2.29 -14.95 -23.93
CA GLN A 237 2.58 -13.77 -24.77
C GLN A 237 3.40 -12.68 -24.06
N TYR A 238 3.44 -12.66 -22.73
CA TYR A 238 4.22 -11.70 -21.94
C TYR A 238 5.24 -12.36 -21.02
N GLY A 239 5.43 -13.68 -21.12
CA GLY A 239 6.37 -14.41 -20.26
C GLY A 239 6.03 -14.32 -18.77
N ILE A 240 4.76 -14.51 -18.41
CA ILE A 240 4.28 -14.40 -17.02
C ILE A 240 3.45 -15.60 -16.62
N ASP A 241 3.70 -16.11 -15.43
CA ASP A 241 2.81 -17.00 -14.69
C ASP A 241 2.18 -16.23 -13.52
N LEU A 242 0.86 -16.35 -13.35
CA LEU A 242 0.11 -15.80 -12.23
C LEU A 242 -0.27 -16.93 -11.27
N TYR A 243 0.30 -16.91 -10.07
CA TYR A 243 0.06 -17.91 -9.04
C TYR A 243 -1.08 -17.42 -8.16
N PRO A 244 -2.25 -18.09 -8.15
CA PRO A 244 -3.30 -17.78 -7.18
C PRO A 244 -2.84 -18.19 -5.78
N GLY A 245 -3.34 -17.50 -4.77
CA GLY A 245 -2.99 -17.77 -3.38
C GLY A 245 -4.01 -17.25 -2.40
N TYR A 246 -3.74 -17.53 -1.13
CA TYR A 246 -4.66 -17.26 -0.03
C TYR A 246 -3.93 -16.54 1.10
N VAL A 247 -4.61 -15.56 1.65
CA VAL A 247 -4.26 -14.94 2.94
C VAL A 247 -5.37 -15.31 3.91
N THR A 248 -5.00 -15.91 5.03
CA THR A 248 -5.94 -16.36 6.05
C THR A 248 -5.56 -15.79 7.40
N SER A 249 -6.56 -15.38 8.18
CA SER A 249 -6.37 -14.96 9.57
C SER A 249 -7.56 -15.35 10.42
N ILE A 250 -7.32 -16.00 11.55
CA ILE A 250 -8.33 -16.36 12.54
C ILE A 250 -8.26 -15.39 13.71
N ARG A 251 -9.41 -14.84 14.13
CA ARG A 251 -9.52 -13.94 15.29
C ARG A 251 -10.84 -14.12 16.00
N GLN A 252 -10.89 -13.67 17.25
CA GLN A 252 -12.14 -13.34 17.90
C GLN A 252 -12.75 -12.09 17.24
N HIS A 253 -14.04 -12.16 16.98
CA HIS A 253 -14.86 -11.02 16.60
C HIS A 253 -15.93 -10.79 17.67
N GLU A 254 -16.97 -9.97 17.41
CA GLU A 254 -17.94 -9.55 18.44
C GLU A 254 -18.44 -10.71 19.33
N GLN A 255 -18.78 -11.83 18.71
CA GLN A 255 -19.31 -13.02 19.39
C GLN A 255 -18.58 -14.28 18.94
N ASP A 256 -18.32 -14.39 17.64
CA ASP A 256 -17.77 -15.61 17.03
C ASP A 256 -16.27 -15.54 16.76
N VAL A 257 -15.63 -16.71 16.71
CA VAL A 257 -14.30 -16.87 16.17
C VAL A 257 -14.43 -17.04 14.66
N LEU A 258 -13.85 -16.12 13.88
CA LEU A 258 -13.99 -16.13 12.44
C LEU A 258 -12.63 -16.25 11.76
N MET A 259 -12.59 -16.99 10.65
CA MET A 259 -11.46 -17.04 9.73
C MET A 259 -11.74 -16.16 8.52
N CYS A 260 -11.05 -15.02 8.41
CA CYS A 260 -11.01 -14.27 7.16
C CYS A 260 -10.15 -15.05 6.15
N ALA A 261 -10.66 -15.27 4.94
CA ALA A 261 -9.90 -15.78 3.81
C ALA A 261 -9.96 -14.80 2.64
N GLU A 262 -8.82 -14.34 2.15
CA GLU A 262 -8.75 -13.41 1.02
C GLU A 262 -7.86 -13.97 -0.10
N LEU A 263 -8.36 -13.84 -1.33
CA LEU A 263 -7.66 -14.27 -2.53
C LEU A 263 -6.55 -13.27 -2.88
N THR A 264 -5.35 -13.77 -3.12
CA THR A 264 -4.20 -13.00 -3.57
C THR A 264 -3.59 -13.63 -4.82
N HIS A 265 -2.78 -12.87 -5.55
CA HIS A 265 -2.04 -13.39 -6.69
C HIS A 265 -0.56 -12.98 -6.60
N ARG A 266 0.34 -13.85 -7.06
CA ARG A 266 1.76 -13.54 -7.23
C ARG A 266 2.13 -13.65 -8.70
N VAL A 267 2.71 -12.57 -9.22
CA VAL A 267 3.25 -12.55 -10.58
C VAL A 267 4.66 -13.11 -10.57
N MET A 268 4.90 -14.11 -11.44
CA MET A 268 6.17 -14.79 -11.62
C MET A 268 6.57 -14.67 -13.09
N ARG A 269 7.77 -14.16 -13.38
CA ARG A 269 8.26 -14.10 -14.77
C ARG A 269 8.69 -15.50 -15.22
N THR A 270 8.44 -15.88 -16.47
CA THR A 270 8.86 -17.18 -17.04
C THR A 270 10.36 -17.26 -17.22
N ASP A 271 10.98 -16.12 -17.53
CA ASP A 271 12.42 -16.06 -17.78
C ASP A 271 13.19 -16.34 -16.50
N THR A 272 14.16 -17.25 -16.60
CA THR A 272 15.18 -17.41 -15.57
C THR A 272 16.16 -16.24 -15.63
N CYS A 273 16.88 -15.98 -14.55
CA CYS A 273 17.96 -14.99 -14.60
C CYS A 273 19.07 -15.43 -15.58
N TYR A 274 19.19 -16.72 -15.90
CA TYR A 274 20.06 -17.20 -16.95
C TYR A 274 19.63 -16.77 -18.37
N MET A 275 18.34 -16.80 -18.68
CA MET A 275 17.83 -16.30 -19.97
C MET A 275 18.13 -14.81 -20.12
N MET A 276 17.92 -14.04 -19.05
CA MET A 276 18.30 -12.64 -18.95
C MET A 276 19.80 -12.41 -19.21
N PHE A 277 20.65 -13.24 -18.61
CA PHE A 277 22.10 -13.23 -18.85
C PHE A 277 22.44 -13.48 -20.33
N LYS A 278 21.85 -14.51 -20.95
CA LYS A 278 22.08 -14.81 -22.37
C LYS A 278 21.61 -13.69 -23.29
N THR A 279 20.48 -13.04 -22.99
CA THR A 279 20.02 -11.89 -23.75
C THR A 279 21.03 -10.74 -23.71
N CYS A 280 21.57 -10.41 -22.54
CA CYS A 280 22.61 -9.37 -22.42
C CYS A 280 23.91 -9.79 -23.11
N LEU A 281 24.33 -11.04 -22.97
CA LEU A 281 25.54 -11.57 -23.59
C LEU A 281 25.48 -11.43 -25.12
N ASN A 282 24.32 -11.73 -25.71
CA ASN A 282 24.09 -11.62 -27.16
C ASN A 282 24.02 -10.16 -27.67
N GLN A 283 23.80 -9.18 -26.79
CA GLN A 283 23.75 -7.75 -27.15
C GLN A 283 25.15 -7.11 -27.31
N GLY A 284 26.24 -7.82 -26.98
CA GLY A 284 27.61 -7.37 -27.23
C GLY A 284 28.21 -6.51 -26.11
N ALA A 285 28.88 -5.40 -26.47
CA ALA A 285 29.67 -4.60 -25.53
C ALA A 285 28.88 -4.16 -24.28
N ASN A 286 29.53 -4.13 -23.12
CA ASN A 286 28.95 -3.78 -21.81
C ASN A 286 27.83 -4.71 -21.30
N TRP A 287 27.77 -5.97 -21.77
CA TRP A 287 26.79 -6.96 -21.30
C TRP A 287 26.79 -7.17 -19.78
N ARG A 288 27.96 -7.07 -19.12
CA ARG A 288 28.08 -7.20 -17.66
C ARG A 288 27.30 -6.13 -16.92
N ASP A 289 27.46 -4.87 -17.33
CA ASP A 289 26.76 -3.73 -16.74
C ASP A 289 25.26 -3.76 -17.05
N ASN A 290 24.89 -4.16 -18.26
CA ASN A 290 23.50 -4.33 -18.65
C ASN A 290 22.82 -5.44 -17.83
N TYR A 291 23.51 -6.57 -17.62
CA TYR A 291 22.99 -7.66 -16.79
C TYR A 291 22.85 -7.22 -15.33
N LYS A 292 23.87 -6.57 -14.75
CA LYS A 292 23.79 -5.97 -13.40
C LYS A 292 22.60 -5.02 -13.29
N ARG A 293 22.45 -4.07 -14.23
CA ARG A 293 21.32 -3.12 -14.23
C ARG A 293 19.95 -3.80 -14.25
N MET A 294 19.84 -4.95 -14.91
CA MET A 294 18.58 -5.70 -15.01
C MET A 294 18.27 -6.54 -13.75
N VAL A 295 19.27 -7.13 -13.09
CA VAL A 295 19.03 -8.07 -11.97
C VAL A 295 19.18 -7.45 -10.58
N LEU A 296 20.01 -6.41 -10.40
CA LEU A 296 20.24 -5.80 -9.09
C LEU A 296 18.94 -5.24 -8.50
N GLY A 297 18.71 -5.51 -7.21
CA GLY A 297 17.49 -5.14 -6.50
C GLY A 297 16.26 -6.00 -6.81
N THR A 298 16.33 -6.87 -7.84
CA THR A 298 15.22 -7.77 -8.18
C THR A 298 15.06 -8.85 -7.11
N VAL A 299 13.80 -9.14 -6.75
CA VAL A 299 13.48 -10.29 -5.90
C VAL A 299 13.28 -11.52 -6.79
N VAL A 300 14.15 -12.50 -6.63
CA VAL A 300 14.09 -13.77 -7.37
C VAL A 300 13.59 -14.89 -6.47
N MET A 301 13.00 -15.92 -7.06
CA MET A 301 12.57 -17.15 -6.39
C MET A 301 13.41 -18.31 -6.92
N ALA A 302 13.99 -19.08 -6.01
CA ALA A 302 14.58 -20.37 -6.34
C ALA A 302 13.49 -21.33 -6.83
N THR A 303 13.75 -22.05 -7.92
CA THR A 303 12.82 -23.08 -8.45
C THR A 303 13.08 -24.47 -7.86
N TYR A 304 13.73 -24.51 -6.70
CA TYR A 304 14.15 -25.73 -6.00
C TYR A 304 13.90 -25.61 -4.50
N GLY A 305 13.93 -26.75 -3.80
CA GLY A 305 13.76 -26.81 -2.35
C GLY A 305 12.40 -26.24 -1.91
N LYS A 306 12.43 -25.22 -1.05
CA LYS A 306 11.23 -24.57 -0.48
C LYS A 306 10.76 -23.33 -1.25
N ASN A 307 11.26 -23.11 -2.47
CA ASN A 307 10.96 -21.92 -3.28
C ASN A 307 11.25 -20.60 -2.55
N ASN A 308 12.39 -20.55 -1.85
CA ASN A 308 12.83 -19.36 -1.12
C ASN A 308 13.03 -18.18 -2.07
N THR A 309 12.70 -16.98 -1.59
CA THR A 309 12.93 -15.74 -2.31
C THR A 309 14.16 -14.99 -1.79
N TYR A 310 14.93 -14.40 -2.69
CA TYR A 310 16.14 -13.66 -2.39
C TYR A 310 16.14 -12.32 -3.13
N THR A 311 16.67 -11.28 -2.50
CA THR A 311 16.93 -10.00 -3.19
C THR A 311 18.34 -10.05 -3.74
N ILE A 312 18.51 -9.78 -5.03
CA ILE A 312 19.84 -9.75 -5.64
C ILE A 312 20.53 -8.43 -5.27
N ASN A 313 21.70 -8.55 -4.68
CA ASN A 313 22.52 -7.44 -4.22
C ASN A 313 23.78 -7.24 -5.07
N ASP A 314 24.30 -8.31 -5.67
CA ASP A 314 25.41 -8.24 -6.61
C ASP A 314 25.35 -9.38 -7.65
N VAL A 315 26.21 -9.30 -8.65
CA VAL A 315 26.52 -10.38 -9.60
C VAL A 315 28.03 -10.60 -9.57
N GLU A 316 28.42 -11.83 -9.24
CA GLU A 316 29.80 -12.28 -9.26
C GLU A 316 30.07 -13.00 -10.59
N PHE A 317 30.99 -12.44 -11.38
CA PHE A 317 31.29 -12.95 -12.73
C PHE A 317 32.46 -13.93 -12.74
N ASN A 318 33.29 -13.93 -11.70
CA ASN A 318 34.47 -14.80 -11.62
C ASN A 318 34.19 -16.10 -10.87
N THR A 319 33.16 -16.13 -10.02
CA THR A 319 32.63 -17.36 -9.42
C THR A 319 31.61 -17.98 -10.35
N THR A 320 31.76 -19.28 -10.60
CA THR A 320 30.90 -20.06 -11.50
C THR A 320 30.34 -21.28 -10.75
N PRO A 321 29.37 -22.03 -11.32
CA PRO A 321 28.95 -23.32 -10.77
C PRO A 321 30.07 -24.35 -10.52
N GLU A 322 31.20 -24.25 -11.21
CA GLU A 322 32.39 -25.10 -10.99
C GLU A 322 33.18 -24.70 -9.74
N SER A 323 32.99 -23.47 -9.26
CA SER A 323 33.61 -23.00 -8.03
C SER A 323 33.10 -23.78 -6.81
N SER A 324 33.90 -23.80 -5.75
CA SER A 324 33.61 -24.51 -4.51
C SER A 324 33.34 -23.56 -3.36
N PHE A 325 32.58 -24.04 -2.37
CA PHE A 325 32.29 -23.35 -1.13
C PHE A 325 32.33 -24.33 0.03
N GLU A 326 32.52 -23.79 1.23
CA GLU A 326 32.59 -24.59 2.46
C GLU A 326 31.20 -24.98 2.95
N THR A 327 31.07 -26.26 3.36
CA THR A 327 29.89 -26.78 4.06
C THR A 327 30.30 -27.42 5.37
N SER A 328 29.32 -27.78 6.22
CA SER A 328 29.59 -28.54 7.44
C SER A 328 30.29 -29.89 7.19
N ASN A 329 30.17 -30.43 5.98
CA ASN A 329 30.71 -31.72 5.60
C ASN A 329 31.99 -31.57 4.74
N GLY A 330 32.56 -30.36 4.71
CA GLY A 330 33.73 -30.01 3.91
C GLY A 330 33.40 -29.25 2.62
N LYS A 331 34.45 -29.03 1.82
CA LYS A 331 34.43 -28.24 0.59
C LYS A 331 33.74 -29.01 -0.54
N ILE A 332 32.78 -28.37 -1.20
CA ILE A 332 32.01 -28.97 -2.31
C ILE A 332 31.81 -27.93 -3.43
N THR A 333 31.71 -28.39 -4.68
CA THR A 333 31.35 -27.50 -5.80
C THR A 333 29.86 -27.19 -5.80
N PHE A 334 29.44 -26.06 -6.40
CA PHE A 334 28.01 -25.79 -6.56
C PHE A 334 27.35 -26.88 -7.42
N LEU A 335 27.97 -27.31 -8.52
CA LEU A 335 27.50 -28.43 -9.35
C LEU A 335 27.16 -29.67 -8.52
N GLN A 336 28.10 -30.12 -7.69
CA GLN A 336 27.94 -31.30 -6.88
C GLN A 336 26.88 -31.10 -5.79
N TYR A 337 26.89 -29.95 -5.12
CA TYR A 337 25.89 -29.63 -4.10
C TYR A 337 24.44 -29.67 -4.64
N TYR A 338 24.19 -29.09 -5.81
CA TYR A 338 22.84 -29.09 -6.39
C TYR A 338 22.42 -30.46 -6.93
N LYS A 339 23.37 -31.25 -7.43
CA LYS A 339 23.12 -32.64 -7.83
C LYS A 339 22.82 -33.53 -6.63
N GLU A 340 23.65 -33.51 -5.59
CA GLU A 340 23.46 -34.37 -4.42
C GLU A 340 22.23 -33.98 -3.58
N ARG A 341 22.01 -32.68 -3.37
CA ARG A 341 20.96 -32.22 -2.46
C ARG A 341 19.58 -32.10 -3.10
N TYR A 342 19.52 -31.73 -4.37
CA TYR A 342 18.27 -31.43 -5.06
C TYR A 342 18.04 -32.29 -6.30
N ASN A 343 19.00 -33.15 -6.67
CA ASN A 343 18.98 -33.93 -7.91
C ASN A 343 18.83 -33.04 -9.16
N ILE A 344 19.51 -31.88 -9.16
CA ILE A 344 19.47 -30.91 -10.26
C ILE A 344 20.82 -30.88 -10.97
N ILE A 345 20.77 -31.03 -12.30
CA ILE A 345 21.94 -30.86 -13.17
C ILE A 345 21.92 -29.44 -13.73
N ILE A 346 22.97 -28.68 -13.43
CA ILE A 346 23.18 -27.33 -13.98
C ILE A 346 23.75 -27.49 -15.39
N ARG A 347 23.16 -26.82 -16.38
CA ARG A 347 23.51 -27.01 -17.79
C ARG A 347 24.70 -26.15 -18.22
N ASP A 348 24.78 -24.92 -17.72
CA ASP A 348 25.88 -24.01 -18.03
C ASP A 348 26.82 -23.88 -16.82
N PRO A 349 27.95 -24.60 -16.81
CA PRO A 349 28.89 -24.58 -15.70
C PRO A 349 29.67 -23.27 -15.58
N ARG A 350 29.64 -22.41 -16.61
CA ARG A 350 30.39 -21.14 -16.69
C ARG A 350 29.53 -19.89 -16.50
N GLN A 351 28.23 -20.06 -16.24
CA GLN A 351 27.36 -18.92 -15.96
C GLN A 351 27.84 -18.16 -14.69
N PRO A 352 27.64 -16.83 -14.63
CA PRO A 352 27.98 -16.07 -13.44
C PRO A 352 27.07 -16.43 -12.26
N MET A 353 27.43 -16.01 -11.06
CA MET A 353 26.66 -16.27 -9.84
C MET A 353 25.96 -15.00 -9.37
N LEU A 354 24.73 -15.12 -8.89
CA LEU A 354 23.99 -14.01 -8.27
C LEU A 354 24.28 -14.01 -6.77
N VAL A 355 24.49 -12.84 -6.18
CA VAL A 355 24.79 -12.68 -4.76
C VAL A 355 23.60 -12.05 -4.05
N SER A 356 23.14 -12.68 -2.98
CA SER A 356 22.16 -12.13 -2.05
C SER A 356 22.77 -12.01 -0.66
N ARG A 357 22.56 -10.87 -0.02
CA ARG A 357 23.01 -10.62 1.36
C ARG A 357 21.92 -11.00 2.34
N ALA A 358 22.23 -11.87 3.30
CA ALA A 358 21.32 -12.20 4.38
C ALA A 358 21.06 -10.98 5.28
N LYS A 359 19.84 -10.85 5.81
CA LYS A 359 19.52 -9.76 6.75
C LYS A 359 20.25 -9.99 8.09
N PRO A 360 20.52 -8.95 8.89
CA PRO A 360 21.17 -9.12 10.20
C PRO A 360 20.47 -10.14 11.11
N ARG A 361 19.13 -10.20 11.07
CA ARG A 361 18.35 -11.23 11.78
C ARG A 361 18.63 -12.65 11.28
N ASP A 362 18.78 -12.82 9.97
CA ASP A 362 19.07 -14.12 9.35
C ASP A 362 20.51 -14.57 9.62
N ILE A 363 21.46 -13.62 9.64
CA ILE A 363 22.86 -13.88 10.03
C ILE A 363 22.92 -14.33 11.50
N ARG A 364 22.22 -13.63 12.39
CA ARG A 364 22.05 -14.06 13.80
C ARG A 364 21.37 -15.42 13.94
N ALA A 365 20.60 -15.85 12.93
CA ALA A 365 19.98 -17.17 12.86
C ALA A 365 20.90 -18.24 12.22
N GLY A 366 22.18 -17.92 12.00
CA GLY A 366 23.19 -18.82 11.47
C GLY A 366 23.24 -18.92 9.94
N LYS A 367 22.54 -18.06 9.20
CA LYS A 367 22.69 -18.03 7.74
C LYS A 367 24.01 -17.34 7.36
N PRO A 368 24.71 -17.82 6.32
CA PRO A 368 25.86 -17.12 5.75
C PRO A 368 25.49 -15.68 5.37
N GLU A 369 26.43 -14.77 5.54
CA GLU A 369 26.26 -13.36 5.14
C GLU A 369 25.98 -13.25 3.64
N LEU A 370 26.74 -13.99 2.83
CA LEU A 370 26.62 -14.04 1.37
C LEU A 370 26.01 -15.37 0.92
N ILE A 371 24.97 -15.28 0.11
CA ILE A 371 24.30 -16.43 -0.49
C ILE A 371 24.49 -16.33 -2.00
N TYR A 372 25.16 -17.32 -2.58
CA TYR A 372 25.35 -17.45 -4.02
C TYR A 372 24.23 -18.28 -4.64
N LEU A 373 23.66 -17.77 -5.72
CA LEU A 373 22.53 -18.37 -6.44
C LEU A 373 22.88 -18.54 -7.91
N ILE A 374 22.47 -19.68 -8.47
CA ILE A 374 22.68 -19.99 -9.89
C ILE A 374 21.57 -19.34 -10.73
N PRO A 375 21.90 -18.48 -11.71
CA PRO A 375 20.91 -17.82 -12.57
C PRO A 375 19.92 -18.78 -13.25
N GLU A 376 20.36 -19.98 -13.62
CA GLU A 376 19.53 -21.02 -14.26
C GLU A 376 18.40 -21.52 -13.35
N LEU A 377 18.61 -21.48 -12.03
CA LEU A 377 17.73 -22.08 -11.04
C LEU A 377 16.88 -21.04 -10.28
N VAL A 378 16.86 -19.79 -10.76
CA VAL A 378 16.08 -18.71 -10.16
C VAL A 378 15.26 -17.95 -11.20
N ARG A 379 14.04 -17.58 -10.82
CA ARG A 379 13.12 -16.78 -11.64
C ARG A 379 12.83 -15.44 -10.99
N ALA A 380 12.81 -14.37 -11.78
CA ALA A 380 12.45 -13.06 -11.28
C ALA A 380 10.96 -13.00 -10.89
N THR A 381 10.65 -12.31 -9.80
CA THR A 381 9.27 -12.13 -9.32
C THR A 381 8.79 -10.69 -9.51
N GLY A 382 7.47 -10.52 -9.61
CA GLY A 382 6.85 -9.22 -9.79
C GLY A 382 6.84 -8.74 -11.25
N ILE A 383 6.52 -7.45 -11.41
CA ILE A 383 6.37 -6.77 -12.70
C ILE A 383 7.40 -5.64 -12.74
N THR A 384 8.23 -5.59 -13.80
CA THR A 384 9.20 -4.50 -14.02
C THR A 384 8.48 -3.19 -14.37
N ASP A 385 9.15 -2.05 -14.25
CA ASP A 385 8.53 -0.76 -14.62
C ASP A 385 8.19 -0.70 -16.12
N GLU A 386 8.98 -1.36 -16.97
CA GLU A 386 8.68 -1.51 -18.39
C GLU A 386 7.39 -2.31 -18.63
N MET A 387 7.24 -3.44 -17.93
CA MET A 387 6.02 -4.25 -17.99
C MET A 387 4.80 -3.47 -17.43
N ARG A 388 4.98 -2.66 -16.38
CA ARG A 388 3.92 -1.78 -15.86
C ARG A 388 3.49 -0.71 -16.86
N ARG A 389 4.43 -0.21 -17.69
CA ARG A 389 4.12 0.74 -18.77
C ARG A 389 3.40 0.08 -19.95
N ASN A 390 3.49 -1.25 -20.11
CA ASN A 390 2.75 -1.98 -21.13
C ASN A 390 1.26 -2.10 -20.75
N PHE A 391 0.44 -1.24 -21.35
CA PHE A 391 -1.00 -1.19 -21.08
C PHE A 391 -1.73 -2.50 -21.40
N ASN A 392 -1.34 -3.19 -22.48
CA ASN A 392 -1.99 -4.44 -22.89
C ASN A 392 -1.73 -5.55 -21.86
N LEU A 393 -0.48 -5.66 -21.39
CA LEU A 393 -0.13 -6.59 -20.31
C LEU A 393 -0.92 -6.29 -19.04
N MET A 394 -0.93 -5.03 -18.59
CA MET A 394 -1.63 -4.65 -17.37
C MET A 394 -3.15 -4.87 -17.46
N ARG A 395 -3.74 -4.68 -18.65
CA ARG A 395 -5.15 -5.02 -18.90
C ARG A 395 -5.39 -6.53 -18.80
N THR A 396 -4.60 -7.34 -19.49
CA THR A 396 -4.73 -8.81 -19.42
C THR A 396 -4.53 -9.33 -17.99
N LEU A 397 -3.55 -8.80 -17.24
CA LEU A 397 -3.38 -9.13 -15.82
C LEU A 397 -4.58 -8.71 -14.97
N ALA A 398 -5.21 -7.58 -15.29
CA ALA A 398 -6.39 -7.11 -14.59
C ALA A 398 -7.58 -8.07 -14.77
N ASP A 399 -7.75 -8.68 -15.94
CA ASP A 399 -8.83 -9.64 -16.21
C ASP A 399 -8.77 -10.87 -15.28
N TYR A 400 -7.56 -11.29 -14.90
CA TYR A 400 -7.35 -12.40 -13.96
C TYR A 400 -7.38 -11.98 -12.48
N THR A 401 -6.89 -10.77 -12.17
CA THR A 401 -6.71 -10.31 -10.78
C THR A 401 -7.92 -9.55 -10.22
N ARG A 402 -8.70 -8.87 -11.07
CA ARG A 402 -9.91 -8.12 -10.70
C ARG A 402 -11.14 -9.01 -10.79
N LEU A 403 -11.23 -9.96 -9.86
CA LEU A 403 -12.36 -10.88 -9.78
C LEU A 403 -13.65 -10.14 -9.42
N THR A 404 -14.72 -10.47 -10.14
CA THR A 404 -16.08 -10.08 -9.80
C THR A 404 -16.54 -10.78 -8.51
N PRO A 405 -17.51 -10.20 -7.76
CA PRO A 405 -17.98 -10.75 -6.49
C PRO A 405 -18.40 -12.23 -6.55
N ASP A 406 -19.18 -12.61 -7.55
CA ASP A 406 -19.63 -13.98 -7.81
C ASP A 406 -18.46 -14.97 -7.96
N LYS A 407 -17.46 -14.63 -8.80
CA LYS A 407 -16.26 -15.46 -9.00
C LYS A 407 -15.40 -15.54 -7.75
N ARG A 408 -15.36 -14.46 -6.96
CA ARG A 408 -14.63 -14.43 -5.69
C ARG A 408 -15.28 -15.36 -4.66
N ILE A 409 -16.59 -15.29 -4.49
CA ILE A 409 -17.37 -16.18 -3.61
C ILE A 409 -17.11 -17.64 -4.00
N GLN A 410 -17.26 -17.98 -5.29
CA GLN A 410 -17.03 -19.34 -5.78
C GLN A 410 -15.61 -19.86 -5.46
N ARG A 411 -14.58 -19.02 -5.63
CA ARG A 411 -13.19 -19.41 -5.33
C ARG A 411 -12.95 -19.57 -3.83
N LEU A 412 -13.61 -18.77 -2.98
CA LEU A 412 -13.54 -18.92 -1.52
C LEU A 412 -14.21 -20.22 -1.05
N GLU A 413 -15.37 -20.55 -1.60
CA GLU A 413 -16.08 -21.81 -1.32
C GLU A 413 -15.26 -23.01 -1.81
N THR A 414 -14.69 -22.94 -3.01
CA THR A 414 -13.79 -23.99 -3.53
C THR A 414 -12.56 -24.18 -2.65
N PHE A 415 -11.97 -23.08 -2.18
CA PHE A 415 -10.84 -23.12 -1.25
C PHE A 415 -11.20 -23.83 0.05
N ASN A 416 -12.33 -23.44 0.65
CA ASN A 416 -12.81 -24.04 1.90
C ASN A 416 -13.14 -25.53 1.72
N GLN A 417 -13.82 -25.88 0.63
CA GLN A 417 -14.12 -27.27 0.29
C GLN A 417 -12.84 -28.11 0.18
N ARG A 418 -11.82 -27.62 -0.54
CA ARG A 418 -10.54 -28.32 -0.69
C ARG A 418 -9.81 -28.47 0.64
N LEU A 419 -9.87 -27.45 1.50
CA LEU A 419 -9.26 -27.47 2.83
C LEU A 419 -9.90 -28.51 3.75
N GLN A 420 -11.21 -28.73 3.61
CA GLN A 420 -11.96 -29.73 4.40
C GLN A 420 -11.94 -31.14 3.80
N SER A 421 -11.83 -31.28 2.47
CA SER A 421 -11.84 -32.57 1.78
C SER A 421 -10.46 -33.23 1.69
N CYS A 422 -9.39 -32.48 1.90
CA CYS A 422 -8.03 -33.02 1.91
C CYS A 422 -7.77 -33.74 3.24
N GLU A 423 -7.53 -35.05 3.20
CA GLU A 423 -7.35 -35.87 4.40
C GLU A 423 -6.26 -35.34 5.35
N GLU A 424 -5.10 -34.94 4.81
CA GLU A 424 -4.00 -34.36 5.60
C GLU A 424 -4.41 -33.05 6.32
N SER A 425 -5.29 -32.25 5.71
CA SER A 425 -5.81 -31.02 6.29
C SER A 425 -6.93 -31.32 7.29
N ALA A 426 -7.85 -32.22 6.95
CA ALA A 426 -8.97 -32.64 7.78
C ALA A 426 -8.50 -33.32 9.07
N ASP A 427 -7.43 -34.12 9.03
CA ASP A 427 -6.78 -34.71 10.20
C ASP A 427 -6.38 -33.67 11.25
N VAL A 428 -5.85 -32.54 10.79
CA VAL A 428 -5.45 -31.45 11.67
C VAL A 428 -6.68 -30.87 12.37
N PHE A 429 -7.74 -30.55 11.62
CA PHE A 429 -8.98 -30.03 12.18
C PHE A 429 -9.67 -31.01 13.14
N ARG A 430 -9.72 -32.31 12.79
CA ARG A 430 -10.27 -33.37 13.64
C ARG A 430 -9.54 -33.50 14.96
N PHE A 431 -8.21 -33.53 14.93
CA PHE A 431 -7.40 -33.63 16.15
C PHE A 431 -7.64 -32.45 17.10
N TRP A 432 -7.65 -31.24 16.55
CA TRP A 432 -7.90 -30.03 17.32
C TRP A 432 -9.38 -29.77 17.61
N GLN A 433 -10.31 -30.64 17.17
CA GLN A 433 -11.78 -30.47 17.21
C GLN A 433 -12.24 -29.06 16.86
N THR A 434 -11.58 -28.49 15.86
CA THR A 434 -11.96 -27.22 15.25
C THR A 434 -12.67 -27.52 13.95
N GLU A 435 -13.87 -26.98 13.77
CA GLU A 435 -14.63 -27.13 12.53
C GLU A 435 -14.69 -25.79 11.81
N LEU A 436 -14.60 -25.82 10.47
CA LEU A 436 -14.75 -24.63 9.66
C LEU A 436 -16.09 -24.68 8.93
N ASP A 437 -16.93 -23.68 9.15
CA ASP A 437 -18.23 -23.61 8.48
C ASP A 437 -18.04 -23.63 6.96
N ARG A 438 -18.90 -24.39 6.28
CA ARG A 438 -18.86 -24.48 4.80
C ARG A 438 -19.35 -23.21 4.13
N ARG A 439 -20.28 -22.51 4.77
CA ARG A 439 -20.89 -21.28 4.27
C ARG A 439 -20.09 -20.07 4.70
N LEU A 440 -20.11 -19.04 3.84
CA LEU A 440 -19.61 -17.73 4.20
C LEU A 440 -20.52 -17.11 5.27
N VAL A 441 -19.92 -16.34 6.18
CA VAL A 441 -20.63 -15.62 7.24
C VAL A 441 -21.49 -14.54 6.61
N GLU A 442 -22.76 -14.53 7.02
CA GLU A 442 -23.73 -13.48 6.70
C GLU A 442 -23.80 -12.47 7.85
N VAL A 443 -23.86 -11.19 7.51
CA VAL A 443 -23.91 -10.09 8.47
C VAL A 443 -25.03 -9.12 8.13
N PRO A 444 -25.77 -8.61 9.12
CA PRO A 444 -26.66 -7.48 8.91
C PRO A 444 -25.81 -6.25 8.59
N GLY A 445 -26.23 -5.50 7.59
CA GLY A 445 -25.65 -4.22 7.23
C GLY A 445 -26.73 -3.20 6.95
N ARG A 446 -26.33 -1.94 6.81
CA ARG A 446 -27.25 -0.84 6.51
C ARG A 446 -26.75 -0.04 5.33
N VAL A 447 -27.65 0.46 4.50
CA VAL A 447 -27.32 1.42 3.45
C VAL A 447 -27.82 2.80 3.87
N LEU A 448 -26.89 3.74 4.06
CA LEU A 448 -27.22 5.14 4.31
C LEU A 448 -27.95 5.77 3.12
N ALA A 449 -28.74 6.80 3.39
CA ALA A 449 -29.42 7.56 2.33
C ALA A 449 -28.41 8.25 1.39
N GLU A 450 -28.82 8.43 0.15
CA GLU A 450 -28.03 9.17 -0.85
C GLU A 450 -27.83 10.63 -0.41
N GLU A 451 -26.66 11.17 -0.73
CA GLU A 451 -26.31 12.54 -0.39
C GLU A 451 -26.71 13.54 -1.48
N GLU A 452 -27.12 14.73 -1.06
CA GLU A 452 -27.39 15.86 -1.94
C GLU A 452 -26.12 16.69 -2.17
N ILE A 453 -25.77 16.87 -3.44
CA ILE A 453 -24.62 17.66 -3.90
C ILE A 453 -25.11 19.06 -4.25
N LEU A 454 -24.55 20.07 -3.57
CA LEU A 454 -24.97 21.47 -3.67
C LEU A 454 -23.99 22.27 -4.53
N PHE A 455 -24.53 23.02 -5.49
CA PHE A 455 -23.78 23.87 -6.43
C PHE A 455 -23.99 25.37 -6.18
N ASN A 456 -24.78 25.75 -5.18
CA ASN A 456 -24.92 27.13 -4.75
C ASN A 456 -25.32 27.25 -3.27
N ALA A 457 -25.10 28.42 -2.67
CA ALA A 457 -25.34 28.67 -1.25
C ALA A 457 -26.84 28.69 -0.86
N ASN A 458 -27.72 28.97 -1.82
CA ASN A 458 -29.18 29.02 -1.65
C ASN A 458 -29.84 27.65 -1.86
N GLU A 459 -29.07 26.60 -2.16
CA GLU A 459 -29.53 25.22 -2.35
C GLU A 459 -30.56 25.02 -3.49
N THR A 460 -30.75 26.00 -4.38
CA THR A 460 -31.66 25.86 -5.53
C THR A 460 -31.08 24.94 -6.61
N ASN A 461 -29.75 24.85 -6.69
CA ASN A 461 -29.05 23.99 -7.64
C ASN A 461 -28.44 22.82 -6.87
N LYS A 462 -29.17 21.71 -6.82
CA LYS A 462 -28.74 20.48 -6.15
C LYS A 462 -29.08 19.25 -6.98
N VAL A 463 -28.28 18.20 -6.80
CA VAL A 463 -28.49 16.89 -7.43
C VAL A 463 -28.26 15.80 -6.40
N LEU A 464 -29.02 14.70 -6.48
CA LEU A 464 -28.71 13.49 -5.72
C LEU A 464 -27.48 12.80 -6.33
N ALA A 465 -26.62 12.24 -5.48
CA ALA A 465 -25.45 11.49 -5.93
C ALA A 465 -25.81 10.20 -6.69
N GLY A 466 -27.03 9.69 -6.48
CA GLY A 466 -27.53 8.48 -7.11
C GLY A 466 -26.92 7.19 -6.57
N PRO A 467 -27.38 6.01 -7.05
CA PRO A 467 -27.01 4.71 -6.48
C PRO A 467 -25.53 4.34 -6.64
N GLN A 468 -24.82 4.96 -7.60
CA GLN A 468 -23.40 4.74 -7.83
C GLN A 468 -22.52 5.84 -7.21
N ALA A 469 -23.15 6.83 -6.55
CA ALA A 469 -22.52 8.02 -5.99
C ALA A 469 -21.59 8.73 -7.00
N ASP A 470 -22.11 9.03 -8.19
CA ASP A 470 -21.41 9.69 -9.30
C ASP A 470 -22.30 10.82 -9.85
N TRP A 471 -21.79 12.04 -9.83
CA TRP A 471 -22.48 13.24 -10.32
C TRP A 471 -21.69 13.95 -11.41
N GLN A 472 -20.85 13.23 -12.18
CA GLN A 472 -20.01 13.85 -13.21
C GLN A 472 -20.85 14.62 -14.25
N MET A 473 -22.04 14.13 -14.59
CA MET A 473 -22.90 14.77 -15.57
C MET A 473 -23.58 16.05 -15.05
N ALA A 474 -23.60 16.29 -13.73
CA ALA A 474 -24.27 17.45 -13.14
C ALA A 474 -23.62 18.78 -13.56
N PHE A 475 -22.30 18.80 -13.77
CA PHE A 475 -21.56 19.99 -14.20
C PHE A 475 -21.92 20.50 -15.60
N ARG A 476 -22.66 19.73 -16.41
CA ARG A 476 -23.13 20.21 -17.71
C ARG A 476 -24.15 21.35 -17.59
N ASN A 477 -24.95 21.30 -16.53
CA ASN A 477 -26.11 22.18 -16.35
C ASN A 477 -26.04 23.00 -15.06
N ASN A 478 -24.98 22.85 -14.26
CA ASN A 478 -24.83 23.51 -12.97
C ASN A 478 -23.53 24.33 -12.91
N PRO A 479 -23.56 25.51 -12.27
CA PRO A 479 -22.35 26.25 -11.97
C PRO A 479 -21.49 25.52 -10.92
N MET A 480 -20.23 25.91 -10.77
CA MET A 480 -19.47 25.56 -9.57
C MET A 480 -19.95 26.39 -8.37
N TYR A 481 -19.90 25.82 -7.17
CA TYR A 481 -20.34 26.48 -5.93
C TYR A 481 -19.63 27.82 -5.68
N MET A 482 -18.33 27.87 -5.93
CA MET A 482 -17.52 29.07 -5.85
C MET A 482 -16.41 29.00 -6.90
N SER A 483 -16.29 30.04 -7.72
CA SER A 483 -15.23 30.16 -8.73
C SER A 483 -14.35 31.38 -8.47
N VAL A 484 -13.03 31.24 -8.66
CA VAL A 484 -12.08 32.35 -8.60
C VAL A 484 -11.73 32.79 -10.02
N PRO A 485 -12.06 34.02 -10.46
CA PRO A 485 -11.76 34.48 -11.82
C PRO A 485 -10.28 34.36 -12.18
N LEU A 486 -10.00 33.75 -13.33
CA LEU A 486 -8.65 33.53 -13.85
C LEU A 486 -8.35 34.52 -14.97
N ARG A 487 -7.59 35.57 -14.66
CA ARG A 487 -7.32 36.71 -15.54
C ARG A 487 -5.88 36.71 -16.07
N ASN A 488 -4.88 36.62 -15.18
CA ASN A 488 -3.47 36.61 -15.53
C ASN A 488 -2.89 35.19 -15.46
N TRP A 489 -2.73 34.52 -16.60
CA TRP A 489 -2.22 33.15 -16.65
C TRP A 489 -1.59 32.79 -18.00
N PHE A 490 -0.71 31.80 -17.96
CA PHE A 490 0.13 31.42 -19.09
C PHE A 490 -0.05 29.97 -19.47
N VAL A 491 0.10 29.67 -20.77
CA VAL A 491 0.15 28.32 -21.32
C VAL A 491 1.53 28.09 -21.92
N VAL A 492 2.30 27.18 -21.32
CA VAL A 492 3.63 26.76 -21.80
C VAL A 492 3.47 25.52 -22.67
N VAL A 493 3.89 25.60 -23.93
CA VAL A 493 3.64 24.57 -24.95
C VAL A 493 4.79 24.45 -25.94
N SER A 494 5.04 23.24 -26.45
CA SER A 494 5.97 23.02 -27.55
C SER A 494 5.44 23.60 -28.88
N ALA A 495 6.32 24.02 -29.79
CA ALA A 495 5.89 24.54 -31.10
C ALA A 495 4.97 23.57 -31.87
N GLY A 496 5.24 22.25 -31.79
CA GLY A 496 4.46 21.23 -32.50
C GLY A 496 3.05 20.97 -31.95
N ASP A 497 2.78 21.34 -30.69
CA ASP A 497 1.50 21.07 -30.02
C ASP A 497 0.56 22.28 -29.97
N GLN A 498 0.96 23.45 -30.50
CA GLN A 498 0.20 24.70 -30.35
C GLN A 498 -1.25 24.60 -30.84
N ASN A 499 -1.46 24.07 -32.05
CA ASN A 499 -2.82 23.95 -32.64
C ASN A 499 -3.72 23.02 -31.81
N LEU A 500 -3.13 21.92 -31.32
CA LEU A 500 -3.82 20.95 -30.47
C LEU A 500 -4.23 21.61 -29.14
N VAL A 501 -3.33 22.37 -28.54
CA VAL A 501 -3.57 23.06 -27.27
C VAL A 501 -4.56 24.20 -27.45
N GLY A 502 -4.49 24.98 -28.52
CA GLY A 502 -5.47 26.00 -28.85
C GLY A 502 -6.89 25.42 -28.95
N SER A 503 -7.03 24.30 -29.64
CA SER A 503 -8.31 23.57 -29.72
C SER A 503 -8.81 23.12 -28.34
N PHE A 504 -7.91 22.66 -27.48
CA PHE A 504 -8.26 22.27 -26.12
C PHE A 504 -8.63 23.46 -25.22
N MET A 505 -7.97 24.62 -25.40
CA MET A 505 -8.30 25.85 -24.67
C MET A 505 -9.70 26.34 -25.03
N ASN A 506 -10.12 26.21 -26.30
CA ASN A 506 -11.51 26.49 -26.70
C ASN A 506 -12.49 25.59 -25.93
N CYS A 507 -12.20 24.28 -25.84
CA CYS A 507 -13.02 23.37 -25.02
C CYS A 507 -13.06 23.78 -23.54
N ILE A 508 -11.94 24.25 -22.97
CA ILE A 508 -11.90 24.77 -21.59
C ILE A 508 -12.82 25.99 -21.46
N HIS A 509 -12.75 26.96 -22.38
CA HIS A 509 -13.62 28.14 -22.34
C HIS A 509 -15.10 27.77 -22.45
N ASP A 510 -15.46 26.81 -23.31
CA ASP A 510 -16.84 26.36 -23.48
C ASP A 510 -17.41 25.72 -22.21
N VAL A 511 -16.66 24.80 -21.58
CA VAL A 511 -17.11 24.17 -20.32
C VAL A 511 -17.09 25.14 -19.15
N ALA A 512 -16.13 26.07 -19.13
CA ALA A 512 -16.01 27.07 -18.07
C ALA A 512 -17.22 28.02 -18.06
N ARG A 513 -17.74 28.39 -19.24
CA ARG A 513 -18.97 29.19 -19.38
C ARG A 513 -20.17 28.50 -18.70
N GLY A 514 -20.37 27.21 -18.96
CA GLY A 514 -21.46 26.43 -18.34
C GLY A 514 -21.31 26.32 -16.81
N MET A 515 -20.08 26.15 -16.33
CA MET A 515 -19.77 26.08 -14.89
C MET A 515 -19.67 27.45 -14.21
N ARG A 516 -19.90 28.56 -14.93
CA ARG A 516 -19.71 29.96 -14.48
C ARG A 516 -18.31 30.24 -13.92
N PHE A 517 -17.30 29.62 -14.51
CA PHE A 517 -15.90 29.90 -14.22
C PHE A 517 -15.37 30.92 -15.22
N GLU A 518 -15.13 32.14 -14.77
CA GLU A 518 -14.55 33.19 -15.60
C GLU A 518 -13.07 32.93 -15.88
N ILE A 519 -12.74 32.61 -17.13
CA ILE A 519 -11.37 32.38 -17.59
C ILE A 519 -11.08 33.31 -18.78
N SER A 520 -10.16 34.25 -18.60
CA SER A 520 -9.62 35.10 -19.68
C SER A 520 -8.76 34.31 -20.65
N LYS A 521 -8.53 34.83 -21.86
CA LYS A 521 -7.60 34.20 -22.82
C LYS A 521 -6.18 34.12 -22.21
N PRO A 522 -5.50 32.96 -22.28
CA PRO A 522 -4.14 32.82 -21.76
C PRO A 522 -3.11 33.49 -22.66
N GLN A 523 -1.96 33.82 -22.07
CA GLN A 523 -0.75 34.15 -22.83
C GLN A 523 0.02 32.87 -23.17
N PHE A 524 0.33 32.65 -24.44
CA PHE A 524 1.04 31.45 -24.90
C PHE A 524 2.56 31.67 -24.90
N GLU A 525 3.27 30.73 -24.31
CA GLU A 525 4.74 30.71 -24.23
C GLU A 525 5.26 29.45 -24.90
N VAL A 526 5.98 29.67 -26.00
CA VAL A 526 6.43 28.60 -26.88
C VAL A 526 7.84 28.19 -26.50
N ILE A 527 8.01 26.91 -26.17
CA ILE A 527 9.31 26.36 -25.83
C ILE A 527 9.89 25.56 -27.02
N GLN A 528 11.22 25.64 -27.16
CA GLN A 528 11.95 25.00 -28.26
C GLN A 528 11.91 23.47 -28.15
N ASN A 529 12.01 22.93 -26.94
CA ASN A 529 11.94 21.50 -26.68
C ASN A 529 11.34 21.23 -25.29
N ASP A 530 11.00 19.97 -25.05
CA ASP A 530 10.28 19.51 -23.87
C ASP A 530 11.23 19.01 -22.75
N SER A 531 12.44 19.57 -22.65
CA SER A 531 13.44 19.22 -21.63
C SER A 531 13.21 19.96 -20.30
N PRO A 532 13.57 19.37 -19.14
CA PRO A 532 13.38 20.02 -17.84
C PRO A 532 14.02 21.41 -17.73
N ALA A 533 15.22 21.61 -18.29
CA ALA A 533 15.94 22.89 -18.26
C ALA A 533 15.15 24.00 -18.95
N VAL A 534 14.64 23.73 -20.16
CA VAL A 534 13.87 24.72 -20.94
C VAL A 534 12.57 25.11 -20.23
N TYR A 535 11.89 24.19 -19.54
CA TYR A 535 10.75 24.56 -18.71
C TYR A 535 11.16 25.47 -17.56
N VAL A 536 12.24 25.14 -16.85
CA VAL A 536 12.71 25.95 -15.72
C VAL A 536 13.08 27.35 -16.18
N ASP A 537 13.77 27.50 -17.30
CA ASP A 537 14.16 28.80 -17.86
C ASP A 537 12.95 29.63 -18.29
N CYS A 538 11.98 29.00 -18.96
CA CYS A 538 10.71 29.64 -19.29
C CYS A 538 9.99 30.09 -18.01
N LEU A 539 9.83 29.19 -17.03
CA LEU A 539 9.19 29.50 -15.76
C LEU A 539 9.91 30.62 -15.00
N ASN A 540 11.25 30.69 -15.01
CA ASN A 540 12.02 31.78 -14.40
C ASN A 540 11.59 33.16 -14.89
N ARG A 541 11.28 33.28 -16.19
CA ARG A 541 10.75 34.53 -16.77
C ARG A 541 9.29 34.76 -16.38
N LEU A 542 8.45 33.73 -16.48
CA LEU A 542 7.01 33.89 -16.24
C LEU A 542 6.65 34.20 -14.80
N VAL A 543 7.39 33.65 -13.83
CA VAL A 543 7.11 33.93 -12.41
C VAL A 543 7.37 35.38 -12.03
N GLN A 544 8.09 36.16 -12.84
CA GLN A 544 8.30 37.60 -12.62
C GLN A 544 7.08 38.44 -13.05
N GLN A 545 6.12 37.85 -13.76
CA GLN A 545 4.90 38.51 -14.23
C GLN A 545 3.70 38.26 -13.30
N ASP A 546 3.95 37.76 -12.08
CA ASP A 546 2.96 37.42 -11.06
C ASP A 546 1.71 36.68 -11.57
N PRO A 547 1.88 35.53 -12.24
CA PRO A 547 0.76 34.76 -12.78
C PRO A 547 -0.09 34.13 -11.68
N GLN A 548 -1.41 34.15 -11.87
CA GLN A 548 -2.34 33.40 -11.01
C GLN A 548 -2.19 31.89 -11.20
N MET A 549 -1.83 31.45 -12.41
CA MET A 549 -1.61 30.06 -12.77
C MET A 549 -0.69 29.92 -13.98
N ILE A 550 0.07 28.83 -14.03
CA ILE A 550 0.78 28.41 -15.24
C ILE A 550 0.31 27.01 -15.66
N PHE A 551 -0.06 26.86 -16.93
CA PHE A 551 -0.53 25.63 -17.54
C PHE A 551 0.56 25.06 -18.46
N CYS A 552 1.15 23.91 -18.11
CA CYS A 552 2.24 23.30 -18.86
C CYS A 552 1.77 22.05 -19.63
N VAL A 553 2.07 22.01 -20.93
CA VAL A 553 1.74 20.87 -21.81
C VAL A 553 2.99 20.05 -22.08
N VAL A 554 3.00 18.79 -21.65
CA VAL A 554 4.16 17.91 -21.73
C VAL A 554 3.94 16.75 -22.71
N SER A 555 4.98 16.28 -23.40
CA SER A 555 4.84 15.20 -24.40
C SER A 555 4.57 13.82 -23.77
N ASN A 556 5.14 13.53 -22.59
CA ASN A 556 5.12 12.21 -21.95
C ASN A 556 5.15 12.28 -20.41
N ASP A 557 5.27 11.13 -19.75
CA ASP A 557 5.25 10.95 -18.29
C ASP A 557 6.64 10.92 -17.63
N LYS A 558 7.63 11.56 -18.26
CA LYS A 558 8.95 11.80 -17.67
C LYS A 558 8.83 12.54 -16.34
N ALA A 559 9.25 11.87 -15.27
CA ALA A 559 9.08 12.33 -13.89
C ALA A 559 9.99 13.51 -13.52
N ASP A 560 11.20 13.57 -14.09
CA ASP A 560 12.18 14.64 -13.91
C ASP A 560 11.64 16.00 -14.37
N ARG A 561 10.98 16.06 -15.53
CA ARG A 561 10.32 17.29 -16.01
C ARG A 561 9.20 17.73 -15.10
N TYR A 562 8.31 16.81 -14.71
CA TYR A 562 7.21 17.12 -13.80
C TYR A 562 7.74 17.64 -12.46
N ALA A 563 8.78 17.00 -11.92
CA ALA A 563 9.45 17.42 -10.70
C ALA A 563 10.07 18.82 -10.84
N ALA A 564 10.75 19.12 -11.95
CA ALA A 564 11.35 20.43 -12.20
C ALA A 564 10.28 21.55 -12.21
N ILE A 565 9.19 21.36 -12.97
CA ILE A 565 8.06 22.31 -13.01
C ILE A 565 7.48 22.52 -11.61
N LYS A 566 7.24 21.43 -10.87
CA LYS A 566 6.62 21.51 -9.53
C LYS A 566 7.54 22.10 -8.47
N LYS A 567 8.83 21.80 -8.47
CA LYS A 567 9.80 22.44 -7.55
C LYS A 567 9.85 23.95 -7.76
N LYS A 568 9.94 24.39 -9.01
CA LYS A 568 9.97 25.81 -9.35
C LYS A 568 8.73 26.56 -8.86
N THR A 569 7.56 25.95 -9.02
CA THR A 569 6.27 26.63 -8.81
C THR A 569 5.62 26.39 -7.47
N CYS A 570 6.01 25.34 -6.74
CA CYS A 570 5.46 25.02 -5.43
C CYS A 570 6.44 25.25 -4.27
N VAL A 571 7.75 25.35 -4.53
CA VAL A 571 8.75 25.56 -3.47
C VAL A 571 9.48 26.88 -3.65
N GLU A 572 10.09 27.12 -4.81
CA GLU A 572 10.83 28.36 -5.04
C GLU A 572 9.90 29.57 -5.21
N ARG A 573 8.69 29.31 -5.69
CA ARG A 573 7.59 30.27 -5.83
C ARG A 573 6.30 29.63 -5.34
N ALA A 574 5.27 30.45 -5.13
CA ALA A 574 3.96 30.02 -4.65
C ALA A 574 2.89 30.16 -5.75
N ILE A 575 3.11 29.53 -6.90
CA ILE A 575 2.26 29.68 -8.08
C ILE A 575 1.60 28.33 -8.40
N PRO A 576 0.26 28.22 -8.32
CA PRO A 576 -0.42 27.01 -8.71
C PRO A 576 -0.15 26.64 -10.18
N THR A 577 0.16 25.36 -10.42
CA THR A 577 0.43 24.84 -11.76
C THR A 577 -0.47 23.70 -12.18
N GLN A 578 -0.92 23.75 -13.44
CA GLN A 578 -1.62 22.67 -14.10
C GLN A 578 -0.69 22.01 -15.13
N VAL A 579 -0.57 20.69 -15.09
CA VAL A 579 0.26 19.95 -16.07
C VAL A 579 -0.61 18.94 -16.78
N ILE A 580 -0.55 18.90 -18.11
CA ILE A 580 -1.30 17.93 -18.92
C ILE A 580 -0.40 17.31 -19.98
N LYS A 581 -0.67 16.04 -20.31
CA LYS A 581 0.05 15.36 -21.38
C LYS A 581 -0.59 15.69 -22.72
N ALA A 582 0.20 15.93 -23.76
CA ALA A 582 -0.31 16.12 -25.13
C ALA A 582 -1.25 14.98 -25.55
N ARG A 583 -0.85 13.71 -25.30
CA ARG A 583 -1.69 12.52 -25.55
C ARG A 583 -3.06 12.51 -24.85
N THR A 584 -3.23 13.26 -23.76
CA THR A 584 -4.48 13.32 -23.01
C THR A 584 -5.48 14.26 -23.66
N ILE A 585 -5.00 15.26 -24.40
CA ILE A 585 -5.81 16.24 -25.14
C ILE A 585 -5.89 15.92 -26.64
N THR A 586 -5.14 14.93 -27.14
CA THR A 586 -5.31 14.39 -28.49
C THR A 586 -6.68 13.71 -28.63
N PRO A 587 -7.54 14.14 -29.59
CA PRO A 587 -8.83 13.51 -29.82
C PRO A 587 -8.68 12.02 -30.17
N LYS A 588 -9.39 11.14 -29.45
CA LYS A 588 -9.38 9.71 -29.75
C LYS A 588 -10.42 9.40 -30.82
N GLY A 589 -9.97 8.90 -31.97
CA GLY A 589 -10.85 8.53 -33.08
C GLY A 589 -11.70 9.69 -33.60
N GLY A 590 -11.20 10.93 -33.52
CA GLY A 590 -11.92 12.13 -33.93
C GLY A 590 -13.08 12.58 -33.02
N ASN A 591 -13.33 11.90 -31.89
CA ASN A 591 -14.50 12.19 -31.05
C ASN A 591 -14.27 13.35 -30.06
N VAL A 592 -14.78 14.54 -30.42
CA VAL A 592 -14.72 15.77 -29.63
C VAL A 592 -15.35 15.64 -28.24
N ARG A 593 -16.34 14.74 -28.04
CA ARG A 593 -16.97 14.54 -26.71
C ARG A 593 -15.98 14.03 -25.67
N THR A 594 -14.95 13.29 -26.09
CA THR A 594 -13.90 12.82 -25.17
C THR A 594 -13.06 13.98 -24.64
N LEU A 595 -12.82 15.00 -25.48
CA LEU A 595 -12.05 16.19 -25.14
C LEU A 595 -12.81 17.09 -24.15
N MET A 596 -14.12 17.28 -24.35
CA MET A 596 -14.97 18.06 -23.45
C MET A 596 -15.01 17.48 -22.02
N SER A 597 -15.07 16.15 -21.89
CA SER A 597 -15.02 15.51 -20.56
C SER A 597 -13.66 15.72 -19.86
N VAL A 598 -12.56 15.77 -20.61
CA VAL A 598 -11.23 16.07 -20.08
C VAL A 598 -11.16 17.54 -19.67
N ALA A 599 -11.60 18.46 -20.54
CA ALA A 599 -11.64 19.89 -20.30
C ALA A 599 -12.45 20.23 -19.04
N THR A 600 -13.62 19.60 -18.84
CA THR A 600 -14.46 19.79 -17.65
C THR A 600 -13.69 19.47 -16.37
N LYS A 601 -13.01 18.32 -16.32
CA LYS A 601 -12.24 17.90 -15.14
C LYS A 601 -11.03 18.81 -14.89
N VAL A 602 -10.36 19.24 -15.95
CA VAL A 602 -9.23 20.17 -15.87
C VAL A 602 -9.68 21.54 -15.37
N ALA A 603 -10.80 22.07 -15.86
CA ALA A 603 -11.34 23.35 -15.40
C ALA A 603 -11.77 23.31 -13.92
N ILE A 604 -12.41 22.22 -13.47
CA ILE A 604 -12.71 21.99 -12.05
C ILE A 604 -11.41 22.00 -11.20
N GLN A 605 -10.39 21.29 -11.66
CA GLN A 605 -9.09 21.22 -10.98
C GLN A 605 -8.39 22.59 -10.95
N MET A 606 -8.44 23.35 -12.04
CA MET A 606 -7.91 24.72 -12.10
C MET A 606 -8.59 25.62 -11.08
N ASN A 607 -9.93 25.59 -11.00
CA ASN A 607 -10.67 26.37 -10.02
C ASN A 607 -10.26 26.02 -8.57
N CYS A 608 -10.14 24.71 -8.24
CA CYS A 608 -9.68 24.27 -6.92
C CYS A 608 -8.28 24.79 -6.56
N LYS A 609 -7.37 24.78 -7.53
CA LYS A 609 -5.99 25.27 -7.35
C LYS A 609 -5.91 26.77 -7.07
N LEU A 610 -6.89 27.53 -7.55
CA LEU A 610 -7.03 28.96 -7.28
C LEU A 610 -7.69 29.24 -5.92
N GLY A 611 -8.32 28.23 -5.30
CA GLY A 611 -9.06 28.35 -4.04
C GLY A 611 -10.58 28.27 -4.20
N GLY A 612 -11.08 28.04 -5.41
CA GLY A 612 -12.51 27.83 -5.66
C GLY A 612 -13.02 26.47 -5.15
N ILE A 613 -14.34 26.37 -5.03
CA ILE A 613 -15.05 25.22 -4.48
C ILE A 613 -16.05 24.73 -5.52
N PRO A 614 -15.86 23.54 -6.12
CA PRO A 614 -16.75 23.07 -7.17
C PRO A 614 -18.14 22.65 -6.69
N TRP A 615 -18.25 22.01 -5.52
CA TRP A 615 -19.52 21.63 -4.87
C TRP A 615 -19.33 21.53 -3.35
N VAL A 616 -20.44 21.48 -2.61
CA VAL A 616 -20.45 21.19 -1.17
C VAL A 616 -21.58 20.20 -0.83
N LEU A 617 -21.61 19.74 0.43
CA LEU A 617 -22.74 19.03 1.01
C LEU A 617 -23.27 19.83 2.19
N ARG A 618 -24.51 19.58 2.59
CA ARG A 618 -25.02 20.10 3.86
C ARG A 618 -24.22 19.51 5.02
N ASN A 619 -23.45 20.36 5.70
CA ASN A 619 -22.68 19.99 6.87
C ASN A 619 -23.58 20.03 8.12
N PRO A 620 -23.84 18.89 8.81
CA PRO A 620 -24.68 18.87 10.00
C PRO A 620 -23.98 19.41 11.26
N LEU A 621 -22.67 19.65 11.21
CA LEU A 621 -21.88 20.15 12.33
C LEU A 621 -21.48 21.61 12.13
N THR A 622 -21.44 22.35 13.24
CA THR A 622 -20.96 23.74 13.27
C THR A 622 -19.65 23.83 14.07
N SER A 623 -18.86 24.86 13.79
CA SER A 623 -17.56 25.11 14.44
C SER A 623 -16.67 23.87 14.48
N VAL A 624 -16.45 23.26 13.33
CA VAL A 624 -15.76 21.97 13.19
C VAL A 624 -14.53 22.09 12.29
N MET A 625 -13.44 21.45 12.70
CA MET A 625 -12.23 21.26 11.91
C MET A 625 -12.03 19.77 11.64
N VAL A 626 -12.02 19.39 10.36
CA VAL A 626 -11.83 18.01 9.91
C VAL A 626 -10.43 17.88 9.32
N ILE A 627 -9.61 16.99 9.86
CA ILE A 627 -8.20 16.84 9.51
C ILE A 627 -7.96 15.46 8.90
N GLY A 628 -7.18 15.41 7.83
CA GLY A 628 -6.62 14.20 7.26
C GLY A 628 -5.10 14.22 7.37
N PHE A 629 -4.51 13.07 7.64
CA PHE A 629 -3.06 12.92 7.74
C PHE A 629 -2.59 11.65 7.02
N ASP A 630 -1.54 11.78 6.21
CA ASP A 630 -0.90 10.66 5.51
C ASP A 630 0.62 10.87 5.40
N VAL A 631 1.37 9.77 5.21
CA VAL A 631 2.84 9.76 5.12
C VAL A 631 3.29 9.12 3.82
N CYS A 632 4.25 9.75 3.14
CA CYS A 632 4.89 9.20 1.95
C CYS A 632 6.42 9.15 2.14
N HIS A 633 7.02 7.98 1.90
CA HIS A 633 8.48 7.84 1.89
C HIS A 633 9.09 8.57 0.68
N ASP A 634 10.23 9.20 0.92
CA ASP A 634 10.99 9.86 -0.14
C ASP A 634 11.65 8.83 -1.07
N THR A 635 11.62 9.08 -2.38
CA THR A 635 12.23 8.17 -3.36
C THR A 635 13.72 8.34 -3.55
N ARG A 636 14.28 9.51 -3.21
CA ARG A 636 15.71 9.80 -3.28
C ARG A 636 16.41 9.37 -2.00
N ASP A 637 15.80 9.66 -0.85
CA ASP A 637 16.36 9.37 0.46
C ASP A 637 15.41 8.49 1.30
N LYS A 638 15.67 7.18 1.32
CA LYS A 638 14.84 6.21 2.05
C LYS A 638 14.83 6.41 3.56
N SER A 639 15.74 7.23 4.11
CA SER A 639 15.71 7.60 5.54
C SER A 639 14.68 8.68 5.86
N LYS A 640 14.16 9.38 4.84
CA LYS A 640 13.22 10.48 4.99
C LYS A 640 11.81 10.10 4.54
N SER A 641 10.85 10.63 5.26
CA SER A 641 9.42 10.51 4.96
C SER A 641 8.75 11.87 5.12
N TYR A 642 7.72 12.13 4.32
CA TYR A 642 6.95 13.36 4.36
C TYR A 642 5.57 13.08 4.92
N GLY A 643 5.27 13.65 6.08
CA GLY A 643 3.94 13.70 6.66
C GLY A 643 3.20 14.93 6.18
N ALA A 644 2.02 14.74 5.58
CA ALA A 644 1.17 15.84 5.14
C ALA A 644 -0.12 15.87 5.95
N MET A 645 -0.51 17.07 6.38
CA MET A 645 -1.78 17.33 7.04
C MET A 645 -2.62 18.25 6.18
N VAL A 646 -3.90 17.91 6.00
CA VAL A 646 -4.89 18.77 5.34
C VAL A 646 -6.10 18.92 6.25
N ALA A 647 -6.54 20.15 6.47
CA ALA A 647 -7.71 20.49 7.27
C ALA A 647 -8.77 21.17 6.41
N SER A 648 -10.02 20.75 6.60
CA SER A 648 -11.23 21.39 6.11
C SER A 648 -11.95 22.01 7.31
N MET A 649 -12.26 23.31 7.22
CA MET A 649 -12.63 24.13 8.37
C MET A 649 -13.97 24.82 8.15
N TYR A 650 -14.86 24.68 9.11
CA TYR A 650 -16.18 25.32 9.13
C TYR A 650 -16.31 26.16 10.40
N GLY A 651 -16.51 27.46 10.24
CA GLY A 651 -16.90 28.38 11.31
C GLY A 651 -18.38 28.25 11.67
N ALA A 652 -18.81 29.01 12.69
CA ALA A 652 -20.23 29.16 13.00
C ALA A 652 -20.98 29.76 11.79
N GLY A 653 -22.12 29.16 11.40
CA GLY A 653 -22.92 29.61 10.26
C GLY A 653 -22.29 29.45 8.87
N GLN A 654 -21.05 28.96 8.79
CA GLN A 654 -20.30 28.84 7.54
C GLN A 654 -20.79 27.64 6.70
N LYS A 655 -21.27 27.90 5.48
CA LYS A 655 -21.82 26.86 4.58
C LYS A 655 -20.77 26.11 3.74
N HIS A 656 -19.57 26.66 3.59
CA HIS A 656 -18.52 26.09 2.73
C HIS A 656 -17.16 26.05 3.45
N PRO A 657 -16.32 25.04 3.19
CA PRO A 657 -15.07 24.89 3.92
C PRO A 657 -14.04 25.94 3.52
N LYS A 658 -13.24 26.37 4.49
CA LYS A 658 -11.88 26.88 4.24
C LYS A 658 -10.88 25.74 4.38
N PHE A 659 -9.75 25.82 3.70
CA PHE A 659 -8.71 24.79 3.71
C PHE A 659 -7.42 25.29 4.33
N PHE A 660 -6.70 24.38 4.96
CA PHE A 660 -5.32 24.56 5.39
C PHE A 660 -4.55 23.27 5.11
N SER A 661 -3.31 23.38 4.67
CA SER A 661 -2.46 22.23 4.38
C SER A 661 -1.02 22.51 4.78
N THR A 662 -0.31 21.51 5.29
CA THR A 662 1.10 21.67 5.67
C THR A 662 1.84 20.33 5.54
N VAL A 663 3.16 20.39 5.39
CA VAL A 663 4.03 19.23 5.16
C VAL A 663 5.28 19.34 6.01
N ASN A 664 5.65 18.25 6.67
CA ASN A 664 6.91 18.12 7.38
C ASN A 664 7.66 16.86 6.95
N HIS A 665 8.98 16.95 6.91
CA HIS A 665 9.82 15.77 6.77
C HIS A 665 10.11 15.20 8.17
N HIS A 666 10.25 13.89 8.26
CA HIS A 666 10.64 13.19 9.48
C HIS A 666 11.46 11.95 9.13
N SER A 667 12.29 11.53 10.08
CA SER A 667 13.16 10.34 9.97
C SER A 667 12.75 9.24 10.94
N SER A 668 11.96 9.57 11.97
CA SER A 668 11.46 8.64 12.98
C SER A 668 9.94 8.77 13.20
N GLY A 669 9.35 7.83 13.94
CA GLY A 669 7.93 7.89 14.33
C GLY A 669 7.65 8.91 15.45
N GLU A 670 8.65 9.19 16.30
CA GLU A 670 8.50 10.15 17.40
C GLU A 670 8.46 11.58 16.87
N GLU A 671 9.36 11.89 15.93
CA GLU A 671 9.33 13.15 15.18
C GLU A 671 7.98 13.34 14.48
N LEU A 672 7.45 12.28 13.86
CA LEU A 672 6.15 12.32 13.20
C LEU A 672 5.03 12.73 14.17
N SER A 673 5.00 12.12 15.36
CA SER A 673 3.99 12.39 16.39
C SER A 673 4.05 13.84 16.86
N ASN A 674 5.27 14.35 17.12
CA ASN A 674 5.50 15.74 17.51
C ASN A 674 5.09 16.72 16.40
N PHE A 675 5.46 16.45 15.14
CA PHE A 675 5.07 17.30 14.01
C PHE A 675 3.56 17.28 13.77
N MET A 676 2.89 16.14 13.95
CA MET A 676 1.44 16.06 13.83
C MET A 676 0.76 16.97 14.84
N ALA A 677 1.16 16.93 16.11
CA ALA A 677 0.61 17.81 17.15
C ALA A 677 0.88 19.30 16.85
N GLN A 678 2.10 19.65 16.41
CA GLN A 678 2.44 21.02 16.01
C GLN A 678 1.60 21.51 14.82
N ASN A 679 1.35 20.64 13.84
CA ASN A 679 0.55 20.97 12.67
C ASN A 679 -0.92 21.22 13.01
N VAL A 680 -1.47 20.46 13.96
CA VAL A 680 -2.82 20.74 14.50
C VAL A 680 -2.88 22.16 15.08
N ILE A 681 -1.84 22.60 15.82
CA ILE A 681 -1.77 23.98 16.34
C ILE A 681 -1.67 25.01 15.22
N LYS A 682 -0.88 24.78 14.18
CA LYS A 682 -0.84 25.67 13.00
C LYS A 682 -2.21 25.79 12.33
N ALA A 683 -2.93 24.68 12.20
CA ALA A 683 -4.29 24.69 11.68
C ALA A 683 -5.26 25.44 12.59
N LEU A 684 -5.12 25.34 13.92
CA LEU A 684 -5.90 26.15 14.86
C LEU A 684 -5.64 27.64 14.71
N HIS A 685 -4.38 28.05 14.55
CA HIS A 685 -4.05 29.45 14.29
C HIS A 685 -4.65 29.93 12.97
N SER A 686 -4.56 29.12 11.91
CA SER A 686 -5.23 29.44 10.64
C SER A 686 -6.74 29.55 10.80
N TYR A 687 -7.37 28.64 11.55
CA TYR A 687 -8.79 28.66 11.86
C TYR A 687 -9.18 29.94 12.60
N SER A 688 -8.47 30.26 13.68
CA SER A 688 -8.70 31.47 14.48
C SER A 688 -8.61 32.74 13.62
N ASN A 689 -7.58 32.85 12.79
CA ASN A 689 -7.42 33.96 11.84
C ASN A 689 -8.58 34.02 10.83
N ASP A 690 -9.06 32.88 10.37
CA ASP A 690 -10.12 32.79 9.35
C ASP A 690 -11.53 33.02 9.88
N PHE A 691 -11.74 32.89 11.19
CA PHE A 691 -13.04 32.95 11.86
C PHE A 691 -13.04 33.90 13.07
N GLY A 692 -12.29 35.00 12.98
CA GLY A 692 -12.41 36.15 13.89
C GLY A 692 -11.97 35.87 15.34
N GLY A 693 -10.91 35.09 15.53
CA GLY A 693 -10.37 34.74 16.84
C GLY A 693 -10.95 33.45 17.45
N ALA A 694 -12.08 32.96 16.93
CA ALA A 694 -12.74 31.77 17.47
C ALA A 694 -11.96 30.48 17.18
N LEU A 695 -12.03 29.52 18.10
CA LEU A 695 -11.47 28.18 17.92
C LEU A 695 -12.58 27.15 17.61
N PRO A 696 -12.27 26.04 16.90
CA PRO A 696 -13.26 25.02 16.59
C PRO A 696 -13.70 24.28 17.86
N GLN A 697 -15.01 24.06 18.00
CA GLN A 697 -15.56 23.29 19.12
C GLN A 697 -15.32 21.79 18.96
N ARG A 698 -15.18 21.31 17.71
CA ARG A 698 -14.94 19.90 17.38
C ARG A 698 -13.75 19.76 16.44
N ILE A 699 -12.85 18.84 16.76
CA ILE A 699 -11.73 18.46 15.90
C ILE A 699 -11.87 16.98 15.58
N ILE A 700 -12.05 16.65 14.31
CA ILE A 700 -12.19 15.28 13.82
C ILE A 700 -10.97 14.94 12.97
N ILE A 701 -10.18 13.96 13.39
CA ILE A 701 -8.94 13.58 12.71
C ILE A 701 -9.11 12.20 12.08
N TYR A 702 -8.81 12.07 10.79
CA TYR A 702 -8.73 10.83 10.05
C TYR A 702 -7.29 10.52 9.64
N ARG A 703 -6.69 9.54 10.32
CA ARG A 703 -5.31 9.11 10.16
C ARG A 703 -5.23 7.86 9.26
N ASP A 704 -4.76 8.01 8.03
CA ASP A 704 -4.52 6.90 7.08
C ASP A 704 -3.10 6.33 7.28
N GLY A 705 -2.84 5.10 6.87
CA GLY A 705 -1.48 4.53 6.79
C GLY A 705 -0.92 3.94 8.09
N VAL A 706 -1.76 3.66 9.09
CA VAL A 706 -1.34 3.05 10.36
C VAL A 706 -1.55 1.54 10.32
N GLY A 707 -0.47 0.78 10.55
CA GLY A 707 -0.56 -0.67 10.72
C GLY A 707 -1.15 -1.05 12.07
N GLU A 708 -1.82 -2.20 12.15
CA GLU A 708 -2.43 -2.67 13.40
C GLU A 708 -1.46 -2.78 14.57
N GLY A 709 -0.23 -3.24 14.32
CA GLY A 709 0.83 -3.31 15.34
C GLY A 709 1.36 -1.96 15.83
N GLN A 710 0.89 -0.84 15.25
CA GLN A 710 1.28 0.52 15.62
C GLN A 710 0.16 1.27 16.37
N LEU A 711 -1.03 0.67 16.54
CA LEU A 711 -2.18 1.36 17.13
C LEU A 711 -1.90 1.88 18.54
N LYS A 712 -1.26 1.07 19.39
CA LYS A 712 -0.89 1.47 20.76
C LYS A 712 0.05 2.68 20.75
N TYR A 713 1.08 2.65 19.90
CA TYR A 713 2.01 3.77 19.73
C TYR A 713 1.30 5.04 19.27
N VAL A 714 0.41 4.95 18.28
CA VAL A 714 -0.37 6.09 17.78
C VAL A 714 -1.26 6.67 18.88
N TYR A 715 -1.92 5.81 19.68
CA TYR A 715 -2.74 6.26 20.79
C TYR A 715 -1.94 6.96 21.89
N GLU A 716 -0.82 6.38 22.31
CA GLU A 716 -0.01 6.93 23.40
C GLU A 716 0.75 8.19 22.97
N HIS A 717 1.34 8.22 21.77
CA HIS A 717 2.23 9.29 21.34
C HIS A 717 1.56 10.31 20.41
N GLU A 718 0.79 9.90 19.39
CA GLU A 718 0.14 10.86 18.48
C GLU A 718 -1.08 11.51 19.18
N VAL A 719 -2.02 10.70 19.68
CA VAL A 719 -3.24 11.23 20.34
C VAL A 719 -2.90 11.95 21.64
N GLY A 720 -1.96 11.41 22.44
CA GLY A 720 -1.47 12.04 23.66
C GLY A 720 -0.89 13.43 23.42
N ALA A 721 0.07 13.56 22.49
CA ALA A 721 0.71 14.85 22.17
C ALA A 721 -0.27 15.87 21.60
N ILE A 722 -1.21 15.45 20.74
CA ILE A 722 -2.26 16.34 20.23
C ILE A 722 -3.10 16.88 21.40
N LYS A 723 -3.56 15.99 22.30
CA LYS A 723 -4.41 16.41 23.43
C LYS A 723 -3.68 17.38 24.36
N GLU A 724 -2.42 17.12 24.67
CA GLU A 724 -1.60 18.03 25.48
C GLU A 724 -1.52 19.43 24.86
N LYS A 725 -1.20 19.52 23.57
CA LYS A 725 -1.11 20.80 22.86
C LYS A 725 -2.47 21.50 22.75
N LEU A 726 -3.56 20.76 22.55
CA LEU A 726 -4.91 21.31 22.57
C LEU A 726 -5.26 21.88 23.94
N ASN A 727 -4.99 21.17 25.04
CA ASN A 727 -5.26 21.68 26.38
C ASN A 727 -4.50 22.98 26.65
N MET A 728 -3.28 23.13 26.12
CA MET A 728 -2.52 24.39 26.20
C MET A 728 -3.13 25.51 25.36
N ALA A 729 -3.62 25.22 24.16
CA ALA A 729 -4.21 26.20 23.25
C ALA A 729 -5.61 26.69 23.68
N TYR A 730 -6.36 25.85 24.41
CA TYR A 730 -7.71 26.15 24.89
C TYR A 730 -7.75 26.56 26.38
N LYS A 731 -6.63 26.95 27.00
CA LYS A 731 -6.59 27.28 28.44
C LYS A 731 -7.65 28.30 28.87
N ASP A 732 -7.92 29.29 28.01
CA ASP A 732 -8.87 30.38 28.28
C ASP A 732 -10.23 30.18 27.59
N GLN A 733 -10.50 28.98 27.06
CA GLN A 733 -11.72 28.66 26.31
C GLN A 733 -12.28 27.27 26.69
N ALA A 734 -13.52 26.99 26.30
CA ALA A 734 -14.07 25.64 26.47
C ALA A 734 -13.24 24.62 25.69
N ALA A 735 -12.88 23.50 26.32
CA ALA A 735 -12.06 22.47 25.71
C ALA A 735 -12.68 21.95 24.39
N SER A 736 -11.86 21.81 23.35
CA SER A 736 -12.28 21.20 22.10
C SER A 736 -12.60 19.72 22.28
N LYS A 737 -13.65 19.26 21.60
CA LYS A 737 -14.03 17.86 21.51
C LYS A 737 -13.23 17.16 20.42
N LEU A 738 -12.27 16.32 20.79
CA LEU A 738 -11.41 15.57 19.87
C LEU A 738 -11.98 14.19 19.54
N THR A 739 -12.10 13.87 18.26
CA THR A 739 -12.36 12.51 17.77
C THR A 739 -11.27 12.08 16.81
N PHE A 740 -10.68 10.91 17.05
CA PHE A 740 -9.53 10.40 16.30
C PHE A 740 -9.86 9.04 15.67
N PHE A 741 -9.91 9.01 14.35
CA PHE A 741 -10.12 7.83 13.53
C PHE A 741 -8.80 7.35 12.93
N VAL A 742 -8.52 6.06 13.04
CA VAL A 742 -7.60 5.37 12.13
C VAL A 742 -8.39 4.82 10.95
N VAL A 743 -7.95 5.17 9.74
CA VAL A 743 -8.57 4.77 8.47
C VAL A 743 -7.69 3.71 7.82
N SER A 744 -8.28 2.54 7.52
CA SER A 744 -7.59 1.41 6.89
C SER A 744 -8.28 0.99 5.61
N LYS A 745 -7.71 1.38 4.47
CA LYS A 745 -8.21 1.03 3.12
C LYS A 745 -7.61 -0.26 2.53
N ARG A 746 -6.50 -0.75 3.10
CA ARG A 746 -5.80 -1.97 2.63
C ARG A 746 -6.10 -3.13 3.57
N ILE A 747 -7.34 -3.60 3.54
CA ILE A 747 -7.83 -4.68 4.41
C ILE A 747 -8.19 -5.93 3.61
N HIS A 748 -8.25 -7.07 4.30
CA HIS A 748 -8.60 -8.36 3.73
C HIS A 748 -10.11 -8.62 3.68
N THR A 749 -10.89 -7.94 4.53
CA THR A 749 -12.35 -7.99 4.55
C THR A 749 -12.97 -7.61 3.20
N ARG A 750 -13.92 -8.41 2.75
CA ARG A 750 -14.77 -8.17 1.57
C ARG A 750 -16.23 -8.33 1.96
N LEU A 751 -17.08 -7.54 1.31
CA LEU A 751 -18.53 -7.57 1.50
C LEU A 751 -19.19 -7.82 0.15
N PHE A 752 -20.27 -8.58 0.17
CA PHE A 752 -21.03 -8.97 -1.00
C PHE A 752 -22.51 -8.79 -0.70
N HIS A 753 -23.24 -8.21 -1.64
CA HIS A 753 -24.70 -8.14 -1.57
C HIS A 753 -25.27 -8.91 -2.75
N GLN A 754 -25.94 -10.04 -2.48
CA GLN A 754 -26.55 -10.88 -3.52
C GLN A 754 -25.59 -11.24 -4.68
N LYS A 755 -24.37 -11.68 -4.35
CA LYS A 755 -23.28 -11.97 -5.32
C LYS A 755 -22.86 -10.78 -6.20
N GLN A 756 -23.16 -9.55 -5.76
CA GLN A 756 -22.74 -8.30 -6.38
C GLN A 756 -21.97 -7.44 -5.38
N ASN A 757 -21.41 -6.33 -5.86
CA ASN A 757 -20.77 -5.34 -4.99
C ASN A 757 -21.86 -4.61 -4.19
N PRO A 758 -21.67 -4.42 -2.88
CA PRO A 758 -22.52 -3.51 -2.11
C PRO A 758 -22.45 -2.10 -2.69
N ILE A 759 -23.57 -1.38 -2.59
CA ILE A 759 -23.67 0.01 -3.07
C ILE A 759 -23.00 0.99 -2.10
N PRO A 760 -22.53 2.16 -2.59
CA PRO A 760 -22.07 3.26 -1.74
C PRO A 760 -23.05 3.58 -0.61
N GLY A 761 -22.52 3.81 0.59
CA GLY A 761 -23.30 4.02 1.81
C GLY A 761 -23.55 2.75 2.62
N THR A 762 -23.10 1.58 2.14
CA THR A 762 -23.19 0.33 2.91
C THR A 762 -22.26 0.34 4.13
N ILE A 763 -22.81 0.06 5.30
CA ILE A 763 -22.12 -0.01 6.59
C ILE A 763 -22.27 -1.41 7.20
N VAL A 764 -21.20 -1.88 7.83
CA VAL A 764 -21.20 -3.03 8.75
C VAL A 764 -20.46 -2.64 10.01
N ASP A 765 -21.14 -2.71 11.15
CA ASP A 765 -20.65 -2.29 12.47
C ASP A 765 -20.89 -3.36 13.55
N ASP A 766 -21.09 -4.60 13.12
CA ASP A 766 -21.34 -5.79 13.96
C ASP A 766 -20.70 -7.05 13.33
N ILE A 767 -20.66 -8.15 14.08
CA ILE A 767 -20.23 -9.52 13.75
C ILE A 767 -18.78 -9.66 13.28
N ILE A 768 -18.35 -8.93 12.26
CA ILE A 768 -17.00 -8.97 11.68
C ILE A 768 -16.11 -7.82 12.16
N THR A 769 -16.65 -6.90 12.95
CA THR A 769 -15.88 -5.92 13.73
C THR A 769 -15.17 -6.60 14.91
N LEU A 770 -14.35 -5.83 15.64
CA LEU A 770 -13.58 -6.37 16.77
C LEU A 770 -14.16 -5.93 18.12
N PRO A 771 -14.28 -6.85 19.10
CA PRO A 771 -14.96 -6.59 20.36
C PRO A 771 -14.25 -5.52 21.20
N GLU A 772 -12.92 -5.45 21.13
CA GLU A 772 -12.11 -4.47 21.85
C GLU A 772 -12.08 -3.09 21.19
N ARG A 773 -12.68 -2.94 20.00
CA ARG A 773 -12.65 -1.72 19.20
C ARG A 773 -14.02 -1.06 19.09
N ASN A 774 -13.99 0.26 19.02
CA ASN A 774 -15.07 1.06 18.48
C ASN A 774 -14.82 1.27 16.98
N ASP A 775 -15.21 0.31 16.17
CA ASP A 775 -14.91 0.27 14.73
C ASP A 775 -16.13 -0.08 13.86
N PHE A 776 -16.05 0.30 12.59
CA PHE A 776 -17.02 -0.05 11.56
C PHE A 776 -16.37 -0.11 10.18
N PHE A 777 -17.05 -0.77 9.25
CA PHE A 777 -16.71 -0.79 7.82
C PHE A 777 -17.70 0.07 7.03
N LEU A 778 -17.20 0.82 6.06
CA LEU A 778 -18.00 1.60 5.13
C LEU A 778 -17.55 1.34 3.69
N VAL A 779 -18.49 0.95 2.84
CA VAL A 779 -18.33 0.99 1.38
C VAL A 779 -18.80 2.35 0.91
N SER A 780 -17.86 3.25 0.67
CA SER A 780 -18.21 4.61 0.24
C SER A 780 -18.15 4.81 -1.26
N GLN A 781 -17.45 3.96 -2.02
CA GLN A 781 -17.17 4.15 -3.45
C GLN A 781 -17.67 2.98 -4.29
N SER A 782 -18.21 3.26 -5.48
CA SER A 782 -18.54 2.23 -6.47
C SER A 782 -17.32 1.86 -7.33
N VAL A 783 -17.23 0.58 -7.71
CA VAL A 783 -16.18 0.09 -8.62
C VAL A 783 -16.80 -0.46 -9.91
N ARG A 784 -16.23 -0.08 -11.05
CA ARG A 784 -16.71 -0.56 -12.37
C ARG A 784 -16.29 -1.99 -12.69
N GLN A 785 -15.21 -2.47 -12.06
CA GLN A 785 -14.62 -3.77 -12.31
C GLN A 785 -14.07 -4.35 -11.00
N GLY A 786 -14.17 -5.66 -10.86
CA GLY A 786 -13.68 -6.38 -9.69
C GLY A 786 -14.62 -6.29 -8.48
N THR A 787 -14.07 -6.61 -7.31
CA THR A 787 -14.76 -6.57 -6.02
C THR A 787 -14.38 -5.29 -5.28
N VAL A 788 -15.37 -4.61 -4.69
CA VAL A 788 -15.13 -3.45 -3.84
C VAL A 788 -14.44 -3.87 -2.53
N SER A 789 -13.46 -3.10 -2.08
CA SER A 789 -12.93 -3.22 -0.73
C SER A 789 -13.63 -2.19 0.14
N PRO A 790 -14.29 -2.59 1.24
CA PRO A 790 -14.71 -1.62 2.24
C PRO A 790 -13.49 -0.92 2.85
N THR A 791 -13.73 0.22 3.49
CA THR A 791 -12.75 0.91 4.32
C THR A 791 -13.10 0.69 5.78
N SER A 792 -12.11 0.30 6.59
CA SER A 792 -12.26 0.16 8.04
C SER A 792 -11.95 1.48 8.72
N TYR A 793 -12.81 1.85 9.67
CA TYR A 793 -12.66 3.02 10.53
C TYR A 793 -12.62 2.55 11.97
N ASN A 794 -11.50 2.79 12.66
CA ASN A 794 -11.33 2.48 14.07
C ASN A 794 -11.22 3.78 14.86
N ILE A 795 -12.11 4.01 15.81
CA ILE A 795 -12.16 5.19 16.65
C ILE A 795 -11.26 4.93 17.85
N LEU A 796 -10.11 5.61 17.89
CA LEU A 796 -9.15 5.49 18.99
C LEU A 796 -9.54 6.35 20.19
N ARG A 797 -10.16 7.50 19.92
CA ARG A 797 -10.65 8.43 20.94
C ARG A 797 -11.88 9.14 20.40
N ASP A 798 -12.90 9.29 21.24
CA ASP A 798 -14.11 10.03 20.90
C ASP A 798 -14.58 10.90 22.07
N GLU A 799 -14.53 12.21 21.85
CA GLU A 799 -15.07 13.22 22.77
C GLU A 799 -16.16 14.06 22.06
N SER A 800 -16.61 13.65 20.86
CA SER A 800 -17.51 14.45 20.01
C SER A 800 -18.89 14.70 20.62
N GLY A 801 -19.36 13.78 21.47
CA GLY A 801 -20.74 13.70 21.93
C GLY A 801 -21.72 13.30 20.82
N LEU A 802 -21.23 12.70 19.73
CA LEU A 802 -22.04 12.17 18.64
C LEU A 802 -22.26 10.68 18.81
N ASN A 803 -23.41 10.16 18.39
CA ASN A 803 -23.66 8.72 18.38
C ASN A 803 -23.07 8.05 17.13
N ALA A 804 -23.10 6.71 17.10
CA ALA A 804 -22.57 5.90 16.01
C ALA A 804 -23.14 6.31 14.64
N ASP A 805 -24.47 6.51 14.53
CA ASP A 805 -25.12 6.94 13.29
C ASP A 805 -24.59 8.30 12.79
N GLN A 806 -24.40 9.25 13.69
CA GLN A 806 -23.89 10.58 13.35
C GLN A 806 -22.44 10.52 12.87
N LEU A 807 -21.57 9.76 13.56
CA LEU A 807 -20.16 9.60 13.18
C LEU A 807 -20.02 8.87 11.83
N GLN A 808 -20.79 7.80 11.64
CA GLN A 808 -20.83 7.02 10.42
C GLN A 808 -21.34 7.86 9.24
N LEU A 809 -22.47 8.56 9.39
CA LEU A 809 -23.02 9.44 8.37
C LEU A 809 -22.06 10.59 8.05
N TYR A 810 -21.45 11.20 9.08
CA TYR A 810 -20.49 12.27 8.86
C TYR A 810 -19.26 11.78 8.08
N THR A 811 -18.75 10.59 8.43
CA THR A 811 -17.67 9.94 7.69
C THR A 811 -18.05 9.73 6.22
N PHE A 812 -19.26 9.24 5.95
CA PHE A 812 -19.77 9.07 4.59
C PHE A 812 -19.88 10.40 3.84
N LYS A 813 -20.40 11.47 4.44
CA LYS A 813 -20.40 12.82 3.84
C LYS A 813 -19.00 13.29 3.46
N GLN A 814 -18.00 13.04 4.33
CA GLN A 814 -16.62 13.44 4.04
C GLN A 814 -16.03 12.74 2.80
N THR A 815 -16.53 11.59 2.38
CA THR A 815 -16.03 10.90 1.17
C THR A 815 -16.51 11.54 -0.14
N HIS A 816 -17.48 12.45 -0.08
CA HIS A 816 -18.04 13.14 -1.24
C HIS A 816 -17.34 14.46 -1.54
N LEU A 817 -16.40 14.91 -0.70
CA LEU A 817 -15.79 16.24 -0.77
C LEU A 817 -14.41 16.28 -1.46
N TYR A 818 -14.04 15.23 -2.21
CA TYR A 818 -12.77 15.18 -2.94
C TYR A 818 -12.91 15.73 -4.36
N TYR A 819 -12.47 16.97 -4.57
CA TYR A 819 -12.82 17.74 -5.76
C TYR A 819 -12.20 17.27 -7.09
N ASN A 820 -11.22 16.38 -7.05
CA ASN A 820 -10.63 15.80 -8.27
C ASN A 820 -11.46 14.61 -8.81
N TRP A 821 -12.55 14.23 -8.12
CA TRP A 821 -13.43 13.14 -8.50
C TRP A 821 -14.89 13.54 -8.22
N SER A 822 -15.71 13.68 -9.26
CA SER A 822 -17.13 14.01 -9.18
C SER A 822 -17.97 12.77 -8.82
N GLY A 823 -17.62 12.17 -7.70
CA GLY A 823 -18.23 10.98 -7.12
C GLY A 823 -17.68 10.76 -5.71
N SER A 824 -18.20 9.79 -4.99
CA SER A 824 -17.63 9.42 -3.70
C SER A 824 -16.30 8.64 -3.89
N VAL A 825 -15.38 8.79 -2.94
CA VAL A 825 -14.10 8.06 -2.91
C VAL A 825 -14.02 7.12 -1.70
N GLY A 826 -13.09 6.15 -1.71
CA GLY A 826 -12.97 5.12 -0.67
C GLY A 826 -12.65 5.63 0.74
N VAL A 827 -12.18 6.87 0.91
CA VAL A 827 -11.77 7.46 2.20
C VAL A 827 -12.29 8.88 2.32
N PRO A 828 -12.30 9.51 3.51
CA PRO A 828 -12.64 10.91 3.65
C PRO A 828 -11.74 11.79 2.77
N ALA A 829 -12.30 12.87 2.21
CA ALA A 829 -11.62 13.74 1.26
C ALA A 829 -10.30 14.29 1.82
N VAL A 830 -10.27 14.64 3.10
CA VAL A 830 -9.06 15.13 3.79
C VAL A 830 -7.93 14.09 3.79
N CYS A 831 -8.22 12.79 3.91
CA CYS A 831 -7.20 11.74 3.78
C CYS A 831 -6.69 11.67 2.34
N GLN A 832 -7.58 11.77 1.35
CA GLN A 832 -7.21 11.74 -0.06
C GLN A 832 -6.37 12.96 -0.46
N TYR A 833 -6.68 14.14 0.10
CA TYR A 833 -5.89 15.35 -0.05
C TYR A 833 -4.51 15.23 0.61
N ALA A 834 -4.45 14.76 1.86
CA ALA A 834 -3.19 14.52 2.56
C ALA A 834 -2.30 13.53 1.80
N HIS A 835 -2.87 12.44 1.29
CA HIS A 835 -2.15 11.48 0.44
C HIS A 835 -1.56 12.14 -0.81
N LYS A 836 -2.34 12.96 -1.52
CA LYS A 836 -1.87 13.67 -2.72
C LYS A 836 -0.73 14.64 -2.41
N LEU A 837 -0.85 15.36 -1.31
CA LEU A 837 0.16 16.31 -0.87
C LEU A 837 1.45 15.61 -0.41
N ALA A 838 1.35 14.57 0.43
CA ALA A 838 2.50 13.76 0.85
C ALA A 838 3.20 13.11 -0.35
N PHE A 839 2.42 12.58 -1.30
CA PHE A 839 2.95 12.00 -2.54
C PHE A 839 3.69 13.05 -3.37
N LEU A 840 3.11 14.24 -3.56
CA LEU A 840 3.78 15.33 -4.27
C LEU A 840 5.12 15.68 -3.60
N ALA A 841 5.12 15.80 -2.26
CA ALA A 841 6.31 16.13 -1.49
C ALA A 841 7.41 15.06 -1.60
N GLY A 842 7.11 13.80 -1.28
CA GLY A 842 8.12 12.73 -1.23
C GLY A 842 8.56 12.18 -2.59
N GLN A 843 7.74 12.33 -3.64
CA GLN A 843 8.04 11.74 -4.96
C GLN A 843 8.66 12.74 -5.95
N TYR A 844 8.36 14.04 -5.79
CA TYR A 844 8.72 15.05 -6.80
C TYR A 844 9.39 16.30 -6.22
N LEU A 845 8.93 16.81 -5.07
CA LEU A 845 9.50 18.04 -4.50
C LEU A 845 10.78 17.76 -3.71
N HIS A 846 10.77 16.70 -2.89
CA HIS A 846 11.83 16.35 -1.94
C HIS A 846 12.14 17.47 -0.93
N GLN A 847 11.11 18.27 -0.61
CA GLN A 847 11.14 19.36 0.36
C GLN A 847 9.71 19.84 0.65
N ALA A 848 9.54 20.65 1.70
CA ALA A 848 8.26 21.25 2.03
C ALA A 848 7.86 22.32 0.97
N PRO A 849 6.59 22.40 0.57
CA PRO A 849 6.06 23.47 -0.28
C PRO A 849 6.06 24.84 0.41
N HIS A 850 5.94 25.90 -0.38
CA HIS A 850 5.91 27.29 0.10
C HIS A 850 4.63 27.61 0.90
N ASN A 851 4.77 28.26 2.06
CA ASN A 851 3.65 28.49 3.00
C ASN A 851 2.50 29.35 2.43
N MET A 852 2.77 30.25 1.47
CA MET A 852 1.70 30.99 0.76
C MET A 852 0.69 30.10 0.02
N LEU A 853 0.98 28.80 -0.18
CA LEU A 853 0.07 27.84 -0.79
C LEU A 853 -0.82 27.10 0.23
N GLU A 854 -0.63 27.29 1.53
CA GLU A 854 -1.29 26.52 2.59
C GLU A 854 -2.82 26.52 2.50
N LYS A 855 -3.41 27.61 2.01
CA LYS A 855 -4.88 27.78 1.87
C LYS A 855 -5.46 27.32 0.53
N LYS A 856 -4.66 26.72 -0.36
CA LYS A 856 -5.07 26.30 -1.70
C LYS A 856 -4.88 24.80 -1.90
N LEU A 857 -5.69 24.21 -2.78
CA LEU A 857 -5.54 22.80 -3.18
C LEU A 857 -4.55 22.65 -4.35
N TYR A 858 -3.38 23.29 -4.26
CA TYR A 858 -2.36 23.37 -5.33
C TYR A 858 -1.77 22.00 -5.73
N TYR A 859 -1.83 21.03 -4.83
CA TYR A 859 -1.30 19.68 -4.95
C TYR A 859 -2.24 18.70 -5.69
N LEU A 860 -3.43 19.14 -6.10
CA LEU A 860 -4.31 18.34 -6.96
C LEU A 860 -3.71 18.11 -8.34
#